data_AF-A0ABD2VXC8-F1
#
_entry.id   AF-A0ABD2VXC8-F1
#
_cell.length_a   1.000
_cell.length_b   1.000
_cell.length_c   1.000
_cell.angle_alpha   90.00
_cell.angle_beta   90.00
_cell.angle_gamma   90.00
#
_symmetry.space_group_name_H-M   'P 1'
#
loop_
_entity.id
_entity.type
_entity.pdbx_description
1 polymer ?
#
loop_
_entity_poly.entity_id
_entity_poly.type
_entity_poly.pdbx_seq_one_letter_code
_entity_poly.pdbx_strand_id
1 'polypeptide(L)'
;MDDWSESDTDSQEYRITRETKRLRHVFEPYFKKIFSSNGFIKHMNQRCSWNNDSTSYILLCEAIKRNDNRNAMALLRHYCKANMGCSDPSKDIPLHLATLAGNVEIVEMLLNKGARANVSFQDQRDPLHLICDKESSSIPDEISRVAIAKLLIKHGANVNSLERGNRDTPLILAVRSRFAELTKFLLNNGADRYYRNKNQETALHTAFIENAGIDVIELLYNDKFDLYQPDENENTVFSYAVRNLMNSGFGSFCSLNEPLKPVQFLLRHGVSVDSPLDKRGNKILHMICQNHAAQTLKIFLEQGAEVDARNVDGKTALHFCAENQPIAYVELLLSHGADARALTNNGQSVLHFAAANKQPGVLELLLTRHRGELDVNAKSKDGNFTPLFNAVWSNRQENVALLLDWGAAINERVINNQVVLHVAVDQKHLEIVDLLLEHGSDVNVLDDYGNTPLTISLYQVAESSNSDWSEADDTDVMRLAESLQRTLTKHTAKLLLSARHVSDQSLRIMNNVHFKDFFEECVRELTLLKDHHVVEGVTYFDLLTRDRRRLLAYMQNERLAAAFYAADYRDRFPIYCDNLLRNADLTMVRLNLVKIAAENLVRVVQHIDESWKDVYLPSLVVDHILDLLNTRDLEHFAQTFT
;
A
#
# COMPACT_ATOMS: atom_id res chain seq x y z
N MET A 1 25.23 26.38 43.02
CA MET A 1 25.90 26.26 44.32
C MET A 1 24.98 25.45 45.18
N ASP A 2 25.53 24.37 45.72
CA ASP A 2 25.06 23.58 46.87
C ASP A 2 23.87 22.64 46.61
N ASP A 3 23.86 21.37 47.02
CA ASP A 3 24.90 20.43 47.48
C ASP A 3 24.21 19.05 47.43
N TRP A 4 24.67 18.13 46.57
CA TRP A 4 24.11 16.78 46.47
C TRP A 4 24.88 15.87 47.40
N SER A 5 24.31 15.55 48.56
CA SER A 5 24.79 14.48 49.42
C SER A 5 24.36 13.12 48.87
N GLU A 6 25.13 12.60 47.91
CA GLU A 6 25.23 11.17 47.66
C GLU A 6 25.65 10.47 48.96
N SER A 7 24.76 9.71 49.58
CA SER A 7 25.13 8.79 50.65
C SER A 7 24.34 7.48 50.58
N ASP A 8 25.14 6.41 50.50
CA ASP A 8 24.93 5.03 50.93
C ASP A 8 24.30 3.95 50.02
N THR A 9 23.91 4.21 48.77
CA THR A 9 23.48 3.12 47.85
C THR A 9 24.57 2.61 46.90
N ASP A 10 25.60 3.40 46.57
CA ASP A 10 26.71 2.97 45.68
C ASP A 10 27.73 2.02 46.36
N SER A 11 27.67 1.90 47.68
CA SER A 11 28.65 1.15 48.48
C SER A 11 28.53 -0.38 48.34
N GLN A 12 27.33 -0.92 48.09
CA GLN A 12 27.12 -2.37 47.99
C GLN A 12 27.16 -2.90 46.54
N GLU A 13 26.61 -2.16 45.58
CA GLU A 13 26.61 -2.53 44.16
C GLU A 13 28.01 -2.45 43.53
N TYR A 14 28.84 -1.48 43.97
CA TYR A 14 30.24 -1.39 43.57
C TYR A 14 31.12 -2.46 44.23
N ARG A 15 30.70 -3.06 45.35
CA ARG A 15 31.44 -4.16 46.00
C ARG A 15 31.16 -5.51 45.34
N ILE A 16 29.89 -5.83 45.06
CA ILE A 16 29.51 -7.11 44.47
C ILE A 16 29.88 -7.18 42.98
N THR A 17 29.69 -6.11 42.21
CA THR A 17 30.03 -6.08 40.77
C THR A 17 31.54 -6.03 40.54
N ARG A 18 32.31 -5.43 41.45
CA ARG A 18 33.78 -5.37 41.39
C ARG A 18 34.42 -6.67 41.87
N GLU A 19 33.88 -7.34 42.89
CA GLU A 19 34.31 -8.69 43.26
C GLU A 19 33.91 -9.72 42.21
N THR A 20 32.68 -9.72 41.69
CA THR A 20 32.26 -10.67 40.64
C THR A 20 33.03 -10.48 39.33
N LYS A 21 33.36 -9.23 38.92
CA LYS A 21 34.27 -8.97 37.79
C LYS A 21 35.73 -9.34 38.10
N ARG A 22 36.25 -9.08 39.30
CA ARG A 22 37.61 -9.51 39.71
C ARG A 22 37.74 -11.03 39.79
N LEU A 23 36.74 -11.71 40.33
CA LEU A 23 36.74 -13.16 40.53
C LEU A 23 36.42 -13.91 39.23
N ARG A 24 35.72 -13.30 38.26
CA ARG A 24 35.47 -13.92 36.94
C ARG A 24 36.76 -14.39 36.27
N HIS A 25 37.72 -13.49 36.06
CA HIS A 25 38.98 -13.85 35.40
C HIS A 25 39.87 -14.79 36.21
N VAL A 26 39.76 -14.77 37.54
CA VAL A 26 40.55 -15.65 38.43
C VAL A 26 39.95 -17.06 38.50
N PHE A 27 38.61 -17.18 38.47
CA PHE A 27 37.92 -18.43 38.68
C PHE A 27 37.42 -19.10 37.40
N GLU A 28 37.41 -18.46 36.23
CA GLU A 28 36.90 -19.06 34.99
C GLU A 28 37.65 -20.33 34.53
N PRO A 29 38.99 -20.41 34.57
CA PRO A 29 39.73 -21.67 34.39
C PRO A 29 39.45 -22.68 35.51
N TYR A 30 39.20 -22.16 36.72
CA TYR A 30 38.94 -22.93 37.93
C TYR A 30 37.54 -23.59 37.87
N PHE A 31 36.51 -22.88 37.41
CA PHE A 31 35.15 -23.37 37.19
C PHE A 31 35.15 -24.44 36.11
N LYS A 32 35.88 -24.26 35.00
CA LYS A 32 36.07 -25.33 33.99
C LYS A 32 36.64 -26.61 34.61
N LYS A 33 37.55 -26.52 35.59
CA LYS A 33 38.20 -27.67 36.24
C LYS A 33 37.36 -28.32 37.35
N ILE A 34 36.60 -27.52 38.11
CA ILE A 34 35.72 -27.98 39.18
C ILE A 34 34.48 -28.69 38.60
N PHE A 35 33.86 -28.14 37.55
CA PHE A 35 32.65 -28.71 36.95
C PHE A 35 32.93 -29.89 35.97
N SER A 36 34.17 -30.10 35.53
CA SER A 36 34.56 -31.21 34.63
C SER A 36 35.07 -32.48 35.32
N SER A 37 35.25 -32.46 36.64
CA SER A 37 35.77 -33.60 37.40
C SER A 37 34.79 -34.01 38.51
N ASN A 38 34.73 -35.31 38.82
CA ASN A 38 34.02 -35.86 40.00
C ASN A 38 34.49 -35.25 41.36
N GLY A 39 35.36 -34.23 41.33
CA GLY A 39 35.87 -33.48 42.46
C GLY A 39 34.97 -32.35 42.96
N PHE A 40 33.92 -31.90 42.24
CA PHE A 40 33.06 -30.77 42.68
C PHE A 40 32.58 -30.91 44.14
N ILE A 41 31.93 -32.03 44.46
CA ILE A 41 31.38 -32.32 45.80
C ILE A 41 32.51 -32.52 46.84
N LYS A 42 33.62 -33.13 46.43
CA LYS A 42 34.78 -33.38 47.30
C LYS A 42 35.51 -32.08 47.65
N HIS A 43 35.57 -31.13 46.72
CA HIS A 43 36.21 -29.83 46.87
C HIS A 43 35.35 -28.86 47.67
N MET A 44 34.01 -28.93 47.55
CA MET A 44 33.06 -28.19 48.39
C MET A 44 33.11 -28.65 49.85
N ASN A 45 33.13 -29.96 50.11
CA ASN A 45 33.28 -30.54 51.45
C ASN A 45 34.60 -30.14 52.14
N GLN A 46 35.68 -29.89 51.39
CA GLN A 46 36.98 -29.48 51.96
C GLN A 46 37.13 -27.97 52.22
N ARG A 47 36.36 -27.11 51.53
CA ARG A 47 36.53 -25.63 51.61
C ARG A 47 35.35 -24.87 52.20
N CYS A 48 34.15 -25.44 52.23
CA CYS A 48 32.98 -24.81 52.86
C CYS A 48 32.97 -25.07 54.37
N SER A 49 34.09 -24.79 55.01
CA SER A 49 34.17 -24.64 56.45
C SER A 49 33.60 -23.27 56.80
N TRP A 50 32.31 -23.23 57.18
CA TRP A 50 31.68 -22.18 57.99
C TRP A 50 31.81 -20.72 57.43
N ASN A 51 30.70 -20.14 56.95
CA ASN A 51 30.41 -18.69 56.83
C ASN A 51 30.55 -17.92 55.49
N ASN A 52 30.80 -18.51 54.31
CA ASN A 52 30.78 -17.73 53.06
C ASN A 52 29.55 -17.99 52.17
N ASP A 53 28.41 -17.41 52.55
CA ASP A 53 27.14 -17.42 51.79
C ASP A 53 27.29 -16.85 50.37
N SER A 54 28.25 -15.95 50.15
CA SER A 54 28.49 -15.30 48.85
C SER A 54 29.05 -16.26 47.79
N THR A 55 29.93 -17.19 48.18
CA THR A 55 30.61 -18.09 47.24
C THR A 55 29.70 -19.23 46.78
N SER A 56 28.92 -19.80 47.69
CA SER A 56 27.92 -20.83 47.37
C SER A 56 26.80 -20.27 46.47
N TYR A 57 26.41 -19.02 46.69
CA TYR A 57 25.45 -18.30 45.85
C TYR A 57 25.98 -18.05 44.42
N ILE A 58 27.22 -17.58 44.25
CA ILE A 58 27.82 -17.38 42.92
C ILE A 58 27.94 -18.70 42.16
N LEU A 59 28.38 -19.76 42.86
CA LEU A 59 28.47 -21.11 42.30
C LEU A 59 27.10 -21.65 41.86
N LEU A 60 26.04 -21.38 42.62
CA LEU A 60 24.67 -21.75 42.27
C LEU A 60 24.22 -21.01 41.01
N CYS A 61 24.42 -19.70 40.93
CA CYS A 61 24.07 -18.90 39.75
C CYS A 61 24.80 -19.40 38.49
N GLU A 62 26.09 -19.73 38.60
CA GLU A 62 26.89 -20.23 37.48
C GLU A 62 26.49 -21.66 37.08
N ALA A 63 26.18 -22.53 38.05
CA ALA A 63 25.69 -23.89 37.77
C ALA A 63 24.36 -23.86 37.02
N ILE A 64 23.42 -23.00 37.43
CA ILE A 64 22.12 -22.82 36.75
C ILE A 64 22.34 -22.26 35.32
N LYS A 65 23.19 -21.25 35.15
CA LYS A 65 23.49 -20.67 33.82
C LYS A 65 24.09 -21.68 32.84
N ARG A 66 24.86 -22.65 33.33
CA ARG A 66 25.45 -23.72 32.53
C ARG A 66 24.52 -24.92 32.33
N ASN A 67 23.29 -24.85 32.84
CA ASN A 67 22.33 -25.96 32.87
C ASN A 67 22.87 -27.22 33.57
N ASP A 68 23.76 -27.06 34.55
CA ASP A 68 24.32 -28.16 35.34
C ASP A 68 23.41 -28.47 36.52
N ASN A 69 22.30 -29.14 36.22
CA ASN A 69 21.23 -29.42 37.17
C ASN A 69 21.72 -30.28 38.35
N ARG A 70 22.66 -31.20 38.11
CA ARG A 70 23.20 -32.10 39.14
C ARG A 70 23.95 -31.31 40.21
N ASN A 71 24.84 -30.42 39.80
CA ASN A 71 25.62 -29.62 40.75
C ASN A 71 24.78 -28.51 41.38
N ALA A 72 23.85 -27.88 40.64
CA ALA A 72 22.90 -26.92 41.20
C ALA A 72 22.03 -27.55 42.31
N MET A 73 21.49 -28.75 42.09
CA MET A 73 20.73 -29.48 43.11
C MET A 73 21.59 -29.87 44.32
N ALA A 74 22.82 -30.34 44.10
CA ALA A 74 23.74 -30.67 45.20
C ALA A 74 24.09 -29.45 46.06
N LEU A 75 24.31 -28.30 45.43
CA LEU A 75 24.53 -27.01 46.11
C LEU A 75 23.33 -26.61 46.95
N LEU A 76 22.11 -26.74 46.41
CA LEU A 76 20.87 -26.44 47.13
C LEU A 76 20.65 -27.38 48.33
N ARG A 77 20.88 -28.70 48.17
CA ARG A 77 20.65 -29.69 49.25
C ARG A 77 21.59 -29.50 50.43
N HIS A 78 22.88 -29.26 50.19
CA HIS A 78 23.90 -29.40 51.23
C HIS A 78 24.56 -28.10 51.69
N TYR A 79 24.61 -27.06 50.84
CA TYR A 79 25.52 -25.93 51.08
C TYR A 79 24.85 -24.56 51.09
N CYS A 80 23.71 -24.40 50.40
CA CYS A 80 22.98 -23.14 50.41
C CYS A 80 22.04 -23.09 51.64
N LYS A 81 22.54 -22.50 52.74
CA LYS A 81 21.70 -21.84 53.77
C LYS A 81 21.22 -20.52 53.17
N ALA A 82 20.35 -20.66 52.18
CA ALA A 82 20.07 -19.59 51.28
C ALA A 82 19.26 -18.53 52.05
N ASN A 83 19.81 -17.35 52.30
CA ASN A 83 19.09 -16.15 52.77
C ASN A 83 18.09 -15.64 51.68
N MET A 84 17.50 -16.57 50.93
CA MET A 84 16.47 -16.35 49.92
C MET A 84 15.23 -15.92 50.70
N GLY A 85 14.57 -14.85 50.26
CA GLY A 85 13.49 -14.26 51.06
C GLY A 85 13.92 -13.18 52.04
N CYS A 86 15.21 -12.82 52.16
CA CYS A 86 15.60 -11.62 52.89
C CYS A 86 15.23 -10.34 52.11
N SER A 87 15.31 -9.16 52.73
CA SER A 87 14.87 -7.90 52.08
C SER A 87 15.55 -7.63 50.73
N ASP A 88 16.81 -8.02 50.58
CA ASP A 88 17.65 -7.80 49.40
C ASP A 88 17.19 -8.61 48.16
N PRO A 89 16.70 -7.95 47.09
CA PRO A 89 16.25 -8.58 45.83
C PRO A 89 17.34 -9.39 45.12
N SER A 90 18.61 -9.03 45.29
CA SER A 90 19.71 -9.71 44.62
C SER A 90 19.82 -11.18 45.05
N LYS A 91 19.38 -11.52 46.27
CA LYS A 91 19.48 -12.89 46.76
C LYS A 91 18.50 -13.84 46.07
N ASP A 92 17.46 -13.35 45.40
CA ASP A 92 16.46 -14.18 44.72
C ASP A 92 16.71 -14.33 43.19
N ILE A 93 17.85 -13.83 42.67
CA ILE A 93 18.26 -14.01 41.26
C ILE A 93 18.37 -15.50 40.83
N PRO A 94 18.80 -16.47 41.68
CA PRO A 94 18.80 -17.88 41.29
C PRO A 94 17.45 -18.38 40.82
N LEU A 95 16.34 -17.86 41.38
CA LEU A 95 14.98 -18.21 40.95
C LEU A 95 14.70 -17.72 39.53
N HIS A 96 15.11 -16.49 39.19
CA HIS A 96 14.99 -15.94 37.84
C HIS A 96 15.77 -16.77 36.84
N LEU A 97 17.03 -17.10 37.15
CA LEU A 97 17.88 -17.92 36.28
C LEU A 97 17.31 -19.33 36.08
N ALA A 98 16.80 -19.96 37.14
CA ALA A 98 16.21 -21.29 37.05
C ALA A 98 14.91 -21.29 36.24
N THR A 99 14.12 -20.22 36.38
CA THR A 99 12.89 -19.99 35.62
C THR A 99 13.19 -19.81 34.13
N LEU A 100 14.18 -18.97 33.80
CA LEU A 100 14.64 -18.74 32.41
C LEU A 100 15.17 -20.02 31.74
N ALA A 101 15.83 -20.87 32.53
CA ALA A 101 16.33 -22.17 32.05
C ALA A 101 15.23 -23.24 31.92
N GLY A 102 14.02 -23.02 32.44
CA GLY A 102 12.93 -24.00 32.41
C GLY A 102 13.10 -25.18 33.36
N ASN A 103 13.98 -25.07 34.36
CA ASN A 103 14.30 -26.17 35.27
C ASN A 103 13.31 -26.25 36.44
N VAL A 104 12.19 -26.96 36.23
CA VAL A 104 11.09 -27.12 37.20
C VAL A 104 11.58 -27.57 38.58
N GLU A 105 12.46 -28.58 38.64
CA GLU A 105 12.97 -29.13 39.92
C GLU A 105 13.78 -28.11 40.72
N ILE A 106 14.62 -27.31 40.04
CA ILE A 106 15.46 -26.30 40.70
C ILE A 106 14.56 -25.16 41.20
N VAL A 107 13.56 -24.75 40.41
CA VAL A 107 12.56 -23.77 40.82
C VAL A 107 11.82 -24.22 42.08
N GLU A 108 11.34 -25.47 42.12
CA GLU A 108 10.66 -26.02 43.29
C GLU A 108 11.56 -26.01 44.53
N MET A 109 12.82 -26.45 44.39
CA MET A 109 13.79 -26.45 45.48
C MET A 109 14.09 -25.05 46.02
N LEU A 110 14.17 -24.04 45.15
CA LEU A 110 14.40 -22.65 45.54
C LEU A 110 13.20 -22.06 46.28
N LEU A 111 11.98 -22.29 45.79
CA LEU A 111 10.74 -21.84 46.42
C LEU A 111 10.52 -22.49 47.79
N ASN A 112 10.77 -23.80 47.92
CA ASN A 112 10.71 -24.52 49.19
C ASN A 112 11.74 -24.02 50.22
N LYS A 113 12.81 -23.36 49.78
CA LYS A 113 13.83 -22.73 50.63
C LYS A 113 13.54 -21.26 50.95
N GLY A 114 12.39 -20.73 50.56
CA GLY A 114 11.96 -19.37 50.91
C GLY A 114 12.28 -18.29 49.88
N ALA A 115 12.66 -18.66 48.65
CA ALA A 115 12.79 -17.68 47.57
C ALA A 115 11.45 -16.97 47.31
N ARG A 116 11.44 -15.64 47.20
CA ARG A 116 10.18 -14.90 47.00
C ARG A 116 9.78 -14.99 45.54
N ALA A 117 8.56 -15.45 45.31
CA ALA A 117 8.02 -15.63 43.96
C ALA A 117 7.77 -14.30 43.21
N ASN A 118 7.66 -13.18 43.93
CA ASN A 118 7.39 -11.84 43.38
C ASN A 118 8.63 -10.94 43.26
N VAL A 119 9.84 -11.47 43.49
CA VAL A 119 11.04 -10.62 43.31
C VAL A 119 11.15 -10.27 41.85
N SER A 120 11.44 -9.01 41.58
CA SER A 120 11.68 -8.52 40.24
C SER A 120 13.12 -8.01 40.09
N PHE A 121 13.74 -8.20 38.92
CA PHE A 121 15.13 -7.81 38.68
C PHE A 121 15.25 -6.86 37.48
N GLN A 122 15.98 -5.74 37.64
CA GLN A 122 16.30 -4.68 36.65
C GLN A 122 15.10 -4.00 35.94
N ASP A 123 14.22 -4.76 35.32
CA ASP A 123 13.07 -4.32 34.51
C ASP A 123 11.72 -4.50 35.22
N GLN A 124 11.74 -4.76 36.53
CA GLN A 124 10.57 -5.14 37.34
C GLN A 124 9.79 -6.36 36.81
N ARG A 125 10.41 -7.21 35.99
CA ARG A 125 9.84 -8.51 35.62
C ARG A 125 10.10 -9.52 36.73
N ASP A 126 9.02 -10.07 37.27
CA ASP A 126 9.08 -11.19 38.20
C ASP A 126 9.20 -12.53 37.43
N PRO A 127 9.47 -13.66 38.13
CA PRO A 127 9.51 -14.98 37.51
C PRO A 127 8.26 -15.34 36.70
N LEU A 128 7.09 -14.82 37.05
CA LEU A 128 5.85 -15.10 36.33
C LEU A 128 5.80 -14.38 34.97
N HIS A 129 6.30 -13.14 34.88
CA HIS A 129 6.47 -12.46 33.58
C HIS A 129 7.46 -13.20 32.67
N LEU A 130 8.56 -13.71 33.24
CA LEU A 130 9.62 -14.37 32.46
C LEU A 130 9.15 -15.65 31.76
N ILE A 131 8.24 -16.42 32.36
CA ILE A 131 7.68 -17.61 31.71
C ILE A 131 6.61 -17.27 30.66
N CYS A 132 6.03 -16.07 30.72
CA CYS A 132 5.00 -15.62 29.80
C CYS A 132 5.59 -14.96 28.54
N ASP A 133 6.87 -14.56 28.58
CA ASP A 133 7.56 -13.94 27.45
C ASP A 133 8.39 -14.96 26.66
N LYS A 134 8.10 -15.05 25.36
CA LYS A 134 8.80 -15.91 24.39
C LYS A 134 10.24 -15.47 24.15
N GLU A 135 10.52 -14.16 24.18
CA GLU A 135 11.85 -13.62 23.87
C GLU A 135 12.83 -13.81 25.02
N SER A 136 12.31 -13.85 26.24
CA SER A 136 13.13 -13.88 27.45
C SER A 136 13.66 -15.29 27.80
N SER A 137 13.04 -16.37 27.32
CA SER A 137 13.17 -17.68 27.97
C SER A 137 13.53 -18.84 27.04
N SER A 138 14.48 -19.68 27.45
CA SER A 138 14.92 -20.90 26.73
C SER A 138 14.02 -22.11 27.01
N ILE A 139 12.79 -21.88 27.52
CA ILE A 139 11.92 -22.96 28.00
C ILE A 139 11.37 -23.73 26.81
N PRO A 140 11.62 -25.06 26.74
CA PRO A 140 11.41 -25.84 25.51
C PRO A 140 9.95 -26.11 25.17
N ASP A 141 9.06 -26.14 26.16
CA ASP A 141 7.66 -26.53 25.99
C ASP A 141 6.70 -25.80 26.95
N GLU A 142 5.44 -25.73 26.58
CA GLU A 142 4.40 -25.03 27.35
C GLU A 142 4.02 -25.77 28.65
N ILE A 143 4.21 -27.09 28.71
CA ILE A 143 3.91 -27.90 29.89
C ILE A 143 4.84 -27.50 31.04
N SER A 144 6.13 -27.33 30.74
CA SER A 144 7.15 -26.83 31.65
C SER A 144 6.84 -25.41 32.14
N ARG A 145 6.35 -24.53 31.25
CA ARG A 145 5.90 -23.17 31.62
C ARG A 145 4.74 -23.23 32.61
N VAL A 146 3.72 -24.02 32.31
CA VAL A 146 2.55 -24.20 33.19
C VAL A 146 2.96 -24.85 34.52
N ALA A 147 3.89 -25.79 34.54
CA ALA A 147 4.41 -26.40 35.77
C ALA A 147 5.12 -25.38 36.66
N ILE A 148 5.97 -24.53 36.07
CA ILE A 148 6.64 -23.44 36.80
C ILE A 148 5.62 -22.40 37.29
N ALA A 149 4.65 -22.03 36.45
CA ALA A 149 3.56 -21.12 36.83
C ALA A 149 2.79 -21.65 38.06
N LYS A 150 2.46 -22.94 38.06
CA LYS A 150 1.80 -23.62 39.20
C LYS A 150 2.61 -23.50 40.48
N LEU A 151 3.92 -23.74 40.42
CA LEU A 151 4.81 -23.62 41.58
C LEU A 151 4.89 -22.17 42.08
N LEU A 152 5.07 -21.21 41.17
CA LEU A 152 5.16 -19.79 41.53
C LEU A 152 3.88 -19.29 42.21
N ILE A 153 2.70 -19.55 41.63
CA ILE A 153 1.40 -19.14 42.20
C ILE A 153 1.16 -19.82 43.55
N LYS A 154 1.47 -21.11 43.68
CA LYS A 154 1.37 -21.85 44.95
C LYS A 154 2.21 -21.20 46.07
N HIS A 155 3.35 -20.61 45.72
CA HIS A 155 4.23 -19.89 46.64
C HIS A 155 3.96 -18.37 46.70
N GLY A 156 2.77 -17.93 46.28
CA GLY A 156 2.30 -16.56 46.47
C GLY A 156 2.68 -15.59 45.35
N ALA A 157 3.00 -16.07 44.14
CA ALA A 157 3.17 -15.19 42.99
C ALA A 157 1.88 -14.41 42.69
N ASN A 158 1.98 -13.11 42.47
CA ASN A 158 0.87 -12.27 42.05
C ASN A 158 0.61 -12.47 40.56
N VAL A 159 -0.54 -13.05 40.23
CA VAL A 159 -0.96 -13.32 38.83
C VAL A 159 -1.17 -12.03 38.02
N ASN A 160 -1.42 -10.90 38.72
CA ASN A 160 -1.68 -9.58 38.14
C ASN A 160 -0.55 -8.60 38.45
N SER A 161 0.68 -9.08 38.62
CA SER A 161 1.85 -8.21 38.71
C SER A 161 2.05 -7.43 37.40
N LEU A 162 2.72 -6.29 37.48
CA LEU A 162 2.91 -5.38 36.35
C LEU A 162 4.41 -5.21 36.08
N GLU A 163 4.83 -5.38 34.84
CA GLU A 163 6.20 -5.08 34.43
C GLU A 163 6.42 -3.56 34.21
N ARG A 164 7.68 -3.10 34.15
CA ARG A 164 8.00 -1.67 34.16
C ARG A 164 7.71 -0.94 32.84
N GLY A 165 7.84 -1.63 31.71
CA GLY A 165 7.85 -1.04 30.38
C GLY A 165 6.48 -0.54 29.93
N ASN A 166 5.63 -1.47 29.50
CA ASN A 166 4.27 -1.22 29.03
C ASN A 166 3.22 -1.44 30.12
N ARG A 167 3.64 -1.90 31.32
CA ARG A 167 2.76 -2.34 32.40
C ARG A 167 1.91 -3.54 32.02
N ASP A 168 2.46 -4.44 31.21
CA ASP A 168 1.77 -5.67 30.83
C ASP A 168 1.66 -6.63 32.02
N THR A 169 0.51 -7.30 32.15
CA THR A 169 0.35 -8.40 33.10
C THR A 169 0.94 -9.70 32.53
N PRO A 170 1.22 -10.71 33.37
CA PRO A 170 1.56 -12.05 32.90
C PRO A 170 0.55 -12.60 31.87
N LEU A 171 -0.74 -12.28 32.02
CA LEU A 171 -1.77 -12.67 31.05
C LEU A 171 -1.56 -12.04 29.67
N ILE A 172 -1.31 -10.72 29.61
CA ILE A 172 -1.05 -10.02 28.34
C ILE A 172 0.20 -10.59 27.66
N LEU A 173 1.27 -10.84 28.41
CA LEU A 173 2.50 -11.44 27.87
C LEU A 173 2.27 -12.87 27.35
N ALA A 174 1.51 -13.70 28.07
CA ALA A 174 1.21 -15.07 27.65
C ALA A 174 0.42 -15.10 26.34
N VAL A 175 -0.54 -14.18 26.19
CA VAL A 175 -1.31 -14.00 24.94
C VAL A 175 -0.42 -13.51 23.81
N ARG A 176 0.45 -12.52 24.06
CA ARG A 176 1.41 -12.00 23.07
C ARG A 176 2.32 -13.10 22.54
N SER A 177 2.78 -13.96 23.45
CA SER A 177 3.62 -15.11 23.12
C SER A 177 2.86 -16.31 22.53
N ARG A 178 1.53 -16.22 22.43
CA ARG A 178 0.61 -17.26 21.92
C ARG A 178 0.66 -18.57 22.72
N PHE A 179 0.81 -18.49 24.04
CA PHE A 179 0.77 -19.65 24.95
C PHE A 179 -0.66 -19.90 25.44
N ALA A 180 -1.43 -20.70 24.70
CA ALA A 180 -2.86 -20.94 24.95
C ALA A 180 -3.15 -21.66 26.29
N GLU A 181 -2.39 -22.70 26.61
CA GLU A 181 -2.54 -23.45 27.87
C GLU A 181 -2.08 -22.62 29.07
N LEU A 182 -1.01 -21.83 28.92
CA LEU A 182 -0.58 -20.90 29.96
C LEU A 182 -1.62 -19.79 30.18
N THR A 183 -2.19 -19.24 29.11
CA THR A 183 -3.27 -18.23 29.17
C THR A 183 -4.48 -18.80 29.93
N LYS A 184 -4.90 -20.03 29.58
CA LYS A 184 -5.97 -20.75 30.27
C LYS A 184 -5.66 -20.94 31.76
N PHE A 185 -4.44 -21.35 32.07
CA PHE A 185 -4.00 -21.54 33.44
C PHE A 185 -4.02 -20.23 34.26
N LEU A 186 -3.53 -19.13 33.69
CA LEU A 186 -3.53 -17.83 34.36
C LEU A 186 -4.96 -17.33 34.64
N LEU A 187 -5.87 -17.43 33.68
CA LEU A 187 -7.29 -17.07 33.89
C LEU A 187 -7.94 -17.88 35.01
N ASN A 188 -7.69 -19.20 35.06
CA ASN A 188 -8.21 -20.07 36.11
C ASN A 188 -7.66 -19.73 37.51
N ASN A 189 -6.55 -19.00 37.59
CA ASN A 189 -5.93 -18.56 38.84
C ASN A 189 -6.16 -17.07 39.12
N GLY A 190 -7.18 -16.45 38.51
CA GLY A 190 -7.61 -15.09 38.85
C GLY A 190 -6.87 -13.97 38.11
N ALA A 191 -6.28 -14.26 36.94
CA ALA A 191 -5.77 -13.21 36.07
C ALA A 191 -6.90 -12.27 35.61
N ASP A 192 -6.67 -10.97 35.73
CA ASP A 192 -7.60 -9.94 35.30
C ASP A 192 -7.53 -9.76 33.78
N ARG A 193 -8.58 -10.23 33.11
CA ARG A 193 -8.73 -10.11 31.65
C ARG A 193 -9.10 -8.69 31.18
N TYR A 194 -9.56 -7.82 32.08
CA TYR A 194 -10.00 -6.45 31.76
C TYR A 194 -8.92 -5.40 32.03
N TYR A 195 -7.82 -5.80 32.67
CA TYR A 195 -6.70 -4.90 32.93
C TYR A 195 -6.21 -4.27 31.63
N ARG A 196 -5.89 -2.97 31.69
CA ARG A 196 -5.38 -2.18 30.58
C ARG A 196 -3.94 -1.77 30.85
N ASN A 197 -3.07 -2.07 29.89
CA ASN A 197 -1.68 -1.65 29.92
C ASN A 197 -1.55 -0.13 29.62
N LYS A 198 -0.32 0.36 29.48
CA LYS A 198 -0.04 1.78 29.22
C LYS A 198 -0.70 2.29 27.92
N ASN A 199 -0.77 1.44 26.89
CA ASN A 199 -1.40 1.72 25.60
C ASN A 199 -2.93 1.54 25.60
N GLN A 200 -3.55 1.33 26.76
CA GLN A 200 -4.98 1.00 26.90
C GLN A 200 -5.40 -0.37 26.32
N GLU A 201 -4.45 -1.26 26.03
CA GLU A 201 -4.73 -2.58 25.48
C GLU A 201 -5.08 -3.57 26.62
N THR A 202 -6.13 -4.37 26.40
CA THR A 202 -6.44 -5.55 27.24
C THR A 202 -5.81 -6.81 26.67
N ALA A 203 -5.82 -7.91 27.43
CA ALA A 203 -5.42 -9.23 26.91
C ALA A 203 -6.19 -9.61 25.63
N LEU A 204 -7.45 -9.20 25.51
CA LEU A 204 -8.24 -9.41 24.28
C LEU A 204 -7.68 -8.58 23.10
N HIS A 205 -7.31 -7.31 23.31
CA HIS A 205 -6.64 -6.50 22.28
C HIS A 205 -5.37 -7.18 21.80
N THR A 206 -4.52 -7.64 22.72
CA THR A 206 -3.29 -8.36 22.38
C THR A 206 -3.54 -9.64 21.58
N ALA A 207 -4.62 -10.38 21.88
CA ALA A 207 -4.98 -11.57 21.10
C ALA A 207 -5.27 -11.24 19.64
N PHE A 208 -5.96 -10.13 19.38
CA PHE A 208 -6.20 -9.65 18.02
C PHE A 208 -4.95 -9.02 17.40
N ILE A 209 -4.14 -8.24 18.12
CA ILE A 209 -2.90 -7.65 17.59
C ILE A 209 -1.95 -8.74 17.09
N GLU A 210 -1.76 -9.79 17.88
CA GLU A 210 -0.76 -10.82 17.62
C GLU A 210 -1.31 -12.01 16.83
N ASN A 211 -2.57 -11.97 16.40
CA ASN A 211 -3.25 -13.08 15.73
C ASN A 211 -3.10 -14.40 16.51
N ALA A 212 -3.48 -14.40 17.79
CA ALA A 212 -3.30 -15.52 18.71
C ALA A 212 -4.22 -16.74 18.44
N GLY A 213 -5.07 -16.67 17.41
CA GLY A 213 -6.02 -17.72 17.03
C GLY A 213 -7.37 -17.58 17.73
N ILE A 214 -8.40 -18.21 17.14
CA ILE A 214 -9.78 -18.11 17.63
C ILE A 214 -9.95 -18.72 19.02
N ASP A 215 -9.22 -19.79 19.34
CA ASP A 215 -9.33 -20.49 20.62
C ASP A 215 -8.95 -19.59 21.80
N VAL A 216 -7.90 -18.76 21.64
CA VAL A 216 -7.46 -17.79 22.65
C VAL A 216 -8.46 -16.64 22.77
N ILE A 217 -9.02 -16.17 21.65
CA ILE A 217 -10.05 -15.13 21.64
C ILE A 217 -11.30 -15.59 22.39
N GLU A 218 -11.80 -16.79 22.10
CA GLU A 218 -12.96 -17.37 22.78
C GLU A 218 -12.72 -17.60 24.28
N LEU A 219 -11.50 -17.98 24.65
CA LEU A 219 -11.09 -18.18 26.04
C LEU A 219 -11.04 -16.86 26.84
N LEU A 220 -10.60 -15.78 26.20
CA LEU A 220 -10.52 -14.45 26.82
C LEU A 220 -11.88 -13.74 26.87
N TYR A 221 -12.69 -13.87 25.83
CA TYR A 221 -13.95 -13.15 25.69
C TYR A 221 -15.01 -13.59 26.72
N ASN A 222 -15.89 -12.64 27.05
CA ASN A 222 -17.19 -12.86 27.68
C ASN A 222 -18.09 -11.64 27.38
N ASP A 223 -19.40 -11.77 27.63
CA ASP A 223 -20.40 -10.75 27.30
C ASP A 223 -20.22 -9.39 28.02
N LYS A 224 -19.27 -9.27 28.96
CA LYS A 224 -18.97 -8.01 29.65
C LYS A 224 -17.91 -7.17 28.94
N PHE A 225 -17.23 -7.71 27.91
CA PHE A 225 -16.28 -6.93 27.13
C PHE A 225 -16.98 -5.90 26.25
N ASP A 226 -16.50 -4.68 26.32
CA ASP A 226 -16.79 -3.66 25.31
C ASP A 226 -15.88 -3.87 24.10
N LEU A 227 -16.45 -4.38 23.00
CA LEU A 227 -15.75 -4.64 21.74
C LEU A 227 -15.51 -3.36 20.92
N TYR A 228 -16.12 -2.24 21.31
CA TYR A 228 -15.93 -0.93 20.67
C TYR A 228 -14.88 -0.08 21.36
N GLN A 229 -14.38 -0.52 22.51
CA GLN A 229 -13.34 0.18 23.24
C GLN A 229 -12.06 0.27 22.37
N PRO A 230 -11.54 1.48 22.12
CA PRO A 230 -10.27 1.65 21.44
C PRO A 230 -9.06 1.59 22.39
N ASP A 231 -7.89 1.30 21.81
CA ASP A 231 -6.56 1.53 22.38
C ASP A 231 -6.15 3.02 22.29
N GLU A 232 -4.91 3.35 22.70
CA GLU A 232 -4.33 4.71 22.58
C GLU A 232 -4.27 5.22 21.14
N ASN A 233 -4.22 4.33 20.15
CA ASN A 233 -4.18 4.67 18.72
C ASN A 233 -5.58 4.77 18.09
N GLU A 234 -6.65 4.72 18.88
CA GLU A 234 -8.06 4.70 18.42
C GLU A 234 -8.44 3.42 17.64
N ASN A 235 -7.69 2.33 17.81
CA ASN A 235 -7.92 1.04 17.18
C ASN A 235 -8.74 0.13 18.09
N THR A 236 -9.84 -0.41 17.56
CA THR A 236 -10.66 -1.43 18.24
C THR A 236 -10.14 -2.84 17.94
N VAL A 237 -10.60 -3.84 18.70
CA VAL A 237 -10.36 -5.26 18.37
C VAL A 237 -10.82 -5.64 16.96
N PHE A 238 -11.89 -5.02 16.47
CA PHE A 238 -12.37 -5.21 15.09
C PHE A 238 -11.39 -4.65 14.06
N SER A 239 -10.76 -3.49 14.33
CA SER A 239 -9.72 -2.95 13.45
C SER A 239 -8.55 -3.90 13.27
N TYR A 240 -8.07 -4.54 14.36
CA TYR A 240 -6.99 -5.51 14.29
C TYR A 240 -7.41 -6.80 13.58
N ALA A 241 -8.61 -7.30 13.85
CA ALA A 241 -9.15 -8.47 13.16
C ALA A 241 -9.17 -8.28 11.64
N VAL A 242 -9.67 -7.13 11.17
CA VAL A 242 -9.72 -6.82 9.74
C VAL A 242 -8.31 -6.63 9.16
N ARG A 243 -7.40 -5.92 9.84
CA ARG A 243 -6.02 -5.74 9.35
C ARG A 243 -5.29 -7.07 9.20
N ASN A 244 -5.46 -7.99 10.15
CA ASN A 244 -4.86 -9.32 10.06
C ASN A 244 -5.45 -10.15 8.92
N LEU A 245 -6.76 -10.02 8.67
CA LEU A 245 -7.40 -10.61 7.49
C LEU A 245 -6.82 -10.07 6.18
N MET A 246 -6.45 -8.80 6.11
CA MET A 246 -5.81 -8.22 4.92
C MET A 246 -4.34 -8.63 4.79
N ASN A 247 -3.63 -8.83 5.90
CA ASN A 247 -2.20 -9.18 5.92
C ASN A 247 -1.92 -10.69 5.73
N SER A 248 -2.92 -11.56 5.86
CA SER A 248 -2.75 -12.99 5.59
C SER A 248 -2.54 -13.19 4.08
N GLY A 249 -1.26 -13.27 3.66
CA GLY A 249 -0.85 -13.21 2.27
C GLY A 249 -1.70 -14.07 1.32
N PHE A 250 -2.20 -13.45 0.26
CA PHE A 250 -3.07 -14.03 -0.79
C PHE A 250 -2.40 -15.11 -1.68
N GLY A 251 -1.29 -15.69 -1.23
CA GLY A 251 -0.44 -16.60 -2.01
C GLY A 251 -0.49 -18.08 -1.59
N SER A 252 -1.26 -18.45 -0.57
CA SER A 252 -1.45 -19.86 -0.20
C SER A 252 -2.91 -20.23 -0.37
N PHE A 253 -3.17 -21.28 -1.16
CA PHE A 253 -4.48 -21.92 -1.32
C PHE A 253 -5.10 -22.44 0.00
N CYS A 254 -4.45 -22.22 1.14
CA CYS A 254 -4.93 -22.57 2.47
C CYS A 254 -5.93 -21.52 2.99
N SER A 255 -7.20 -21.79 2.70
CA SER A 255 -8.38 -21.50 3.53
C SER A 255 -8.46 -20.09 4.15
N LEU A 256 -9.08 -19.15 3.43
CA LEU A 256 -9.61 -17.89 3.97
C LEU A 256 -10.41 -18.06 5.28
N ASN A 257 -10.85 -19.28 5.62
CA ASN A 257 -11.63 -19.53 6.83
C ASN A 257 -10.88 -19.18 8.11
N GLU A 258 -9.58 -19.47 8.24
CA GLU A 258 -8.87 -19.20 9.50
C GLU A 258 -8.76 -17.71 9.84
N PRO A 259 -8.27 -16.82 8.94
CA PRO A 259 -8.21 -15.39 9.23
C PRO A 259 -9.60 -14.72 9.26
N LEU A 260 -10.63 -15.34 8.68
CA LEU A 260 -12.00 -14.84 8.71
C LEU A 260 -12.73 -15.16 10.03
N LYS A 261 -12.33 -16.22 10.75
CA LYS A 261 -12.95 -16.62 12.03
C LYS A 261 -12.96 -15.51 13.09
N PRO A 262 -11.86 -14.79 13.37
CA PRO A 262 -11.87 -13.68 14.33
C PRO A 262 -12.85 -12.57 13.95
N VAL A 263 -12.97 -12.26 12.66
CA VAL A 263 -13.94 -11.25 12.18
C VAL A 263 -15.36 -11.75 12.34
N GLN A 264 -15.67 -12.98 11.91
CA GLN A 264 -16.99 -13.59 12.09
C GLN A 264 -17.39 -13.71 13.56
N PHE A 265 -16.42 -14.01 14.44
CA PHE A 265 -16.64 -14.05 15.88
C PHE A 265 -17.14 -12.70 16.38
N LEU A 266 -16.46 -11.60 16.03
CA LEU A 266 -16.87 -10.26 16.44
C LEU A 266 -18.25 -9.87 15.89
N LEU A 267 -18.54 -10.19 14.62
CA LEU A 267 -19.85 -9.92 14.01
C LEU A 267 -20.98 -10.68 14.72
N ARG A 268 -20.77 -11.94 15.08
CA ARG A 268 -21.75 -12.74 15.86
C ARG A 268 -22.01 -12.19 17.26
N HIS A 269 -21.04 -11.48 17.84
CA HIS A 269 -21.14 -10.85 19.16
C HIS A 269 -21.58 -9.37 19.08
N GLY A 270 -22.19 -8.97 17.95
CA GLY A 270 -22.88 -7.69 17.84
C GLY A 270 -22.03 -6.53 17.31
N VAL A 271 -20.77 -6.77 16.91
CA VAL A 271 -19.98 -5.74 16.22
C VAL A 271 -20.58 -5.50 14.85
N SER A 272 -20.89 -4.24 14.53
CA SER A 272 -21.35 -3.86 13.21
C SER A 272 -20.25 -4.04 12.16
N VAL A 273 -20.61 -4.62 11.01
CA VAL A 273 -19.72 -4.75 9.84
C VAL A 273 -19.18 -3.41 9.36
N ASP A 274 -19.95 -2.35 9.60
CA ASP A 274 -19.65 -0.96 9.19
C ASP A 274 -18.97 -0.13 10.29
N SER A 275 -18.43 -0.78 11.32
CA SER A 275 -17.65 -0.09 12.35
C SER A 275 -16.39 0.54 11.75
N PRO A 276 -16.01 1.77 12.17
CA PRO A 276 -14.79 2.42 11.70
C PRO A 276 -13.55 1.63 12.16
N LEU A 277 -12.56 1.50 11.26
CA LEU A 277 -11.36 0.71 11.48
C LEU A 277 -10.11 1.56 11.70
N ASP A 278 -10.17 2.86 11.43
CA ASP A 278 -9.07 3.78 11.62
C ASP A 278 -9.56 5.23 11.82
N LYS A 279 -8.62 6.13 12.10
CA LYS A 279 -8.85 7.57 12.26
C LYS A 279 -9.37 8.26 11.00
N ARG A 280 -9.23 7.61 9.83
CA ARG A 280 -9.79 8.10 8.56
C ARG A 280 -11.24 7.66 8.36
N GLY A 281 -11.84 6.95 9.33
CA GLY A 281 -13.19 6.43 9.21
C GLY A 281 -13.32 5.37 8.11
N ASN A 282 -12.23 4.71 7.73
CA ASN A 282 -12.30 3.62 6.77
C ASN A 282 -13.05 2.45 7.40
N LYS A 283 -14.13 2.03 6.74
CA LYS A 283 -14.87 0.80 7.05
C LYS A 283 -14.30 -0.42 6.29
N ILE A 284 -14.87 -1.59 6.52
CA ILE A 284 -14.36 -2.86 5.99
C ILE A 284 -14.21 -2.88 4.46
N LEU A 285 -15.19 -2.35 3.72
CA LEU A 285 -15.13 -2.32 2.25
C LEU A 285 -14.00 -1.41 1.73
N HIS A 286 -13.72 -0.30 2.42
CA HIS A 286 -12.59 0.57 2.08
C HIS A 286 -11.26 -0.17 2.25
N MET A 287 -11.08 -0.88 3.36
CA MET A 287 -9.86 -1.64 3.63
C MET A 287 -9.67 -2.78 2.63
N ILE A 288 -10.74 -3.46 2.24
CA ILE A 288 -10.70 -4.52 1.23
C ILE A 288 -10.29 -3.98 -0.15
N CYS A 289 -10.87 -2.85 -0.57
CA CYS A 289 -10.50 -2.19 -1.84
C CYS A 289 -9.05 -1.66 -1.85
N GLN A 290 -8.37 -1.56 -0.69
CA GLN A 290 -6.95 -1.19 -0.62
C GLN A 290 -6.00 -2.40 -0.70
N ASN A 291 -6.47 -3.62 -0.39
CA ASN A 291 -5.61 -4.79 -0.16
C ASN A 291 -5.81 -5.96 -1.15
N HIS A 292 -6.53 -5.74 -2.27
CA HIS A 292 -6.70 -6.74 -3.34
C HIS A 292 -7.35 -8.08 -2.91
N ALA A 293 -8.36 -8.03 -2.02
CA ALA A 293 -9.06 -9.22 -1.50
C ALA A 293 -10.49 -9.46 -2.09
N ALA A 294 -10.60 -10.00 -3.31
CA ALA A 294 -11.87 -10.04 -4.06
C ALA A 294 -12.93 -10.96 -3.44
N GLN A 295 -12.52 -12.14 -2.96
CA GLN A 295 -13.42 -13.08 -2.31
C GLN A 295 -13.96 -12.50 -1.00
N THR A 296 -13.10 -11.81 -0.25
CA THR A 296 -13.45 -11.10 0.98
C THR A 296 -14.45 -9.98 0.70
N LEU A 297 -14.28 -9.23 -0.39
CA LEU A 297 -15.25 -8.21 -0.82
C LEU A 297 -16.65 -8.80 -0.99
N LYS A 298 -16.76 -9.91 -1.72
CA LYS A 298 -18.03 -10.60 -1.95
C LYS A 298 -18.68 -11.05 -0.63
N ILE A 299 -17.91 -11.65 0.27
CA ILE A 299 -18.40 -12.13 1.57
C ILE A 299 -19.02 -10.98 2.38
N PHE A 300 -18.34 -9.83 2.47
CA PHE A 300 -18.85 -8.72 3.30
C PHE A 300 -20.01 -7.96 2.65
N LEU A 301 -20.06 -7.90 1.32
CA LEU A 301 -21.25 -7.41 0.60
C LEU A 301 -22.47 -8.30 0.85
N GLU A 302 -22.31 -9.62 0.80
CA GLU A 302 -23.37 -10.59 1.13
C GLU A 302 -23.80 -10.54 2.60
N GLN A 303 -22.92 -10.09 3.50
CA GLN A 303 -23.21 -9.85 4.92
C GLN A 303 -23.86 -8.48 5.20
N GLY A 304 -24.17 -7.71 4.15
CA GLY A 304 -24.90 -6.45 4.27
C GLY A 304 -24.04 -5.25 4.65
N ALA A 305 -22.73 -5.28 4.37
CA ALA A 305 -21.89 -4.10 4.50
C ALA A 305 -22.41 -2.93 3.64
N GLU A 306 -22.42 -1.73 4.20
CA GLU A 306 -22.91 -0.52 3.53
C GLU A 306 -22.01 -0.15 2.34
N VAL A 307 -22.50 -0.38 1.13
CA VAL A 307 -21.74 -0.24 -0.14
C VAL A 307 -21.24 1.19 -0.35
N ASP A 308 -22.08 2.18 -0.05
CA ASP A 308 -21.80 3.62 -0.24
C ASP A 308 -21.36 4.33 1.05
N ALA A 309 -20.90 3.57 2.04
CA ALA A 309 -20.32 4.16 3.23
C ALA A 309 -19.20 5.13 2.87
N ARG A 310 -19.17 6.29 3.54
CA ARG A 310 -18.17 7.34 3.31
C ARG A 310 -17.18 7.43 4.46
N ASN A 311 -15.90 7.52 4.14
CA ASN A 311 -14.83 7.80 5.10
C ASN A 311 -14.73 9.31 5.40
N VAL A 312 -13.74 9.76 6.20
CA VAL A 312 -13.59 11.20 6.56
C VAL A 312 -13.31 12.10 5.35
N ASP A 313 -12.74 11.56 4.27
CA ASP A 313 -12.49 12.27 3.02
C ASP A 313 -13.72 12.27 2.10
N GLY A 314 -14.81 11.64 2.53
CA GLY A 314 -16.03 11.44 1.74
C GLY A 314 -15.88 10.37 0.65
N LYS A 315 -14.78 9.59 0.64
CA LYS A 315 -14.55 8.50 -0.31
C LYS A 315 -15.41 7.29 0.08
N THR A 316 -15.98 6.64 -0.93
CA THR A 316 -16.63 5.32 -0.83
C THR A 316 -15.68 4.19 -1.25
N ALA A 317 -16.06 2.93 -1.03
CA ALA A 317 -15.31 1.78 -1.53
C ALA A 317 -15.09 1.84 -3.06
N LEU A 318 -16.10 2.31 -3.81
CA LEU A 318 -16.02 2.45 -5.27
C LEU A 318 -14.91 3.41 -5.70
N HIS A 319 -14.62 4.48 -4.94
CA HIS A 319 -13.51 5.39 -5.26
C HIS A 319 -12.15 4.68 -5.19
N PHE A 320 -11.90 3.90 -4.11
CA PHE A 320 -10.64 3.15 -3.95
C PHE A 320 -10.50 2.05 -5.01
N CYS A 321 -11.59 1.31 -5.24
CA CYS A 321 -11.60 0.25 -6.23
C CYS A 321 -11.44 0.79 -7.66
N ALA A 322 -12.05 1.93 -8.00
CA ALA A 322 -11.86 2.60 -9.27
C ALA A 322 -10.42 3.06 -9.50
N GLU A 323 -9.68 3.44 -8.47
CA GLU A 323 -8.29 3.92 -8.59
C GLU A 323 -7.28 2.79 -8.85
N ASN A 324 -7.36 1.70 -8.11
CA ASN A 324 -6.26 0.73 -7.99
C ASN A 324 -6.66 -0.74 -8.12
N GLN A 325 -7.95 -1.06 -8.26
CA GLN A 325 -8.40 -2.45 -8.33
C GLN A 325 -8.75 -2.90 -9.76
N PRO A 326 -8.71 -4.22 -10.04
CA PRO A 326 -9.20 -4.77 -11.28
C PRO A 326 -10.70 -4.52 -11.49
N ILE A 327 -11.12 -4.55 -12.75
CA ILE A 327 -12.52 -4.33 -13.17
C ILE A 327 -13.55 -5.15 -12.38
N ALA A 328 -13.22 -6.39 -12.00
CA ALA A 328 -14.10 -7.27 -11.23
C ALA A 328 -14.57 -6.68 -9.89
N TYR A 329 -13.76 -5.84 -9.22
CA TYR A 329 -14.15 -5.20 -7.97
C TYR A 329 -15.20 -4.12 -8.20
N VAL A 330 -14.99 -3.33 -9.25
CA VAL A 330 -15.89 -2.25 -9.65
C VAL A 330 -17.22 -2.86 -10.07
N GLU A 331 -17.21 -3.93 -10.87
CA GLU A 331 -18.43 -4.66 -11.23
C GLU A 331 -19.16 -5.23 -10.01
N LEU A 332 -18.42 -5.80 -9.06
CA LEU A 332 -19.02 -6.38 -7.87
C LEU A 332 -19.69 -5.30 -7.00
N LEU A 333 -19.04 -4.15 -6.80
CA LEU A 333 -19.63 -3.02 -6.07
C LEU A 333 -20.87 -2.45 -6.80
N LEU A 334 -20.77 -2.23 -8.11
CA LEU A 334 -21.90 -1.71 -8.91
C LEU A 334 -23.09 -2.68 -8.92
N SER A 335 -22.84 -3.99 -9.01
CA SER A 335 -23.90 -5.01 -8.93
C SER A 335 -24.59 -5.08 -7.56
N HIS A 336 -23.95 -4.57 -6.50
CA HIS A 336 -24.53 -4.41 -5.17
C HIS A 336 -25.05 -2.99 -4.91
N GLY A 337 -25.24 -2.19 -5.96
CA GLY A 337 -25.91 -0.89 -5.89
C GLY A 337 -25.00 0.28 -5.51
N ALA A 338 -23.68 0.18 -5.66
CA ALA A 338 -22.77 1.31 -5.43
C ALA A 338 -23.14 2.52 -6.31
N ASP A 339 -23.20 3.70 -5.72
CA ASP A 339 -23.48 4.94 -6.44
C ASP A 339 -22.22 5.44 -7.17
N ALA A 340 -22.21 5.28 -8.50
CA ALA A 340 -21.16 5.82 -9.37
C ALA A 340 -21.10 7.36 -9.39
N ARG A 341 -22.16 8.05 -8.95
CA ARG A 341 -22.22 9.52 -8.85
C ARG A 341 -21.68 10.06 -7.54
N ALA A 342 -21.29 9.19 -6.61
CA ALA A 342 -20.74 9.62 -5.33
C ALA A 342 -19.53 10.55 -5.54
N LEU A 343 -19.50 11.63 -4.77
CA LEU A 343 -18.42 12.61 -4.76
C LEU A 343 -17.64 12.52 -3.46
N THR A 344 -16.34 12.78 -3.49
CA THR A 344 -15.55 13.01 -2.27
C THR A 344 -15.88 14.37 -1.64
N ASN A 345 -15.38 14.64 -0.44
CA ASN A 345 -15.56 15.95 0.20
C ASN A 345 -14.89 17.09 -0.58
N ASN A 346 -13.90 16.76 -1.42
CA ASN A 346 -13.24 17.68 -2.35
C ASN A 346 -13.93 17.74 -3.72
N GLY A 347 -15.12 17.16 -3.87
CA GLY A 347 -15.91 17.21 -5.10
C GLY A 347 -15.38 16.33 -6.24
N GLN A 348 -14.45 15.40 -5.97
CA GLN A 348 -13.96 14.48 -7.00
C GLN A 348 -14.94 13.33 -7.18
N SER A 349 -15.31 13.04 -8.42
CA SER A 349 -16.14 11.89 -8.81
C SER A 349 -15.33 10.60 -8.92
N VAL A 350 -16.02 9.46 -9.03
CA VAL A 350 -15.39 8.15 -9.30
C VAL A 350 -14.53 8.18 -10.59
N LEU A 351 -14.92 8.95 -11.62
CA LEU A 351 -14.12 9.10 -12.85
C LEU A 351 -12.74 9.71 -12.62
N HIS A 352 -12.57 10.59 -11.63
CA HIS A 352 -11.25 11.12 -11.28
C HIS A 352 -10.30 10.00 -10.86
N PHE A 353 -10.81 9.01 -10.11
CA PHE A 353 -10.03 7.88 -9.63
C PHE A 353 -9.83 6.84 -10.72
N ALA A 354 -10.89 6.51 -11.48
CA ALA A 354 -10.82 5.59 -12.61
C ALA A 354 -9.80 6.03 -13.68
N ALA A 355 -9.70 7.34 -13.92
CA ALA A 355 -8.72 7.91 -14.84
C ALA A 355 -7.25 7.60 -14.45
N ALA A 356 -6.96 7.41 -13.16
CA ALA A 356 -5.63 7.06 -12.67
C ALA A 356 -5.34 5.54 -12.70
N ASN A 357 -6.35 4.70 -12.95
CA ASN A 357 -6.23 3.24 -12.94
C ASN A 357 -5.35 2.73 -14.09
N LYS A 358 -4.59 1.68 -13.83
CA LYS A 358 -3.76 0.99 -14.84
C LYS A 358 -4.57 0.20 -15.86
N GLN A 359 -5.80 -0.21 -15.51
CA GLN A 359 -6.67 -0.98 -16.38
C GLN A 359 -7.72 -0.05 -17.03
N PRO A 360 -7.61 0.25 -18.34
CA PRO A 360 -8.55 1.16 -19.00
C PRO A 360 -9.99 0.65 -19.00
N GLY A 361 -10.19 -0.67 -18.93
CA GLY A 361 -11.50 -1.28 -18.82
C GLY A 361 -12.32 -0.81 -17.60
N VAL A 362 -11.68 -0.35 -16.51
CA VAL A 362 -12.40 0.23 -15.37
C VAL A 362 -13.05 1.56 -15.75
N LEU A 363 -12.30 2.43 -16.41
CA LEU A 363 -12.79 3.72 -16.88
C LEU A 363 -13.85 3.54 -17.97
N GLU A 364 -13.57 2.67 -18.94
CA GLU A 364 -14.49 2.33 -20.02
C GLU A 364 -15.82 1.78 -19.48
N LEU A 365 -15.79 0.86 -18.51
CA LEU A 365 -16.98 0.31 -17.88
C LEU A 365 -17.84 1.39 -17.20
N LEU A 366 -17.21 2.34 -16.50
CA LEU A 366 -17.92 3.43 -15.84
C LEU A 366 -18.56 4.39 -16.85
N LEU A 367 -17.84 4.75 -17.91
CA LEU A 367 -18.33 5.63 -18.97
C LEU A 367 -19.49 5.00 -19.77
N THR A 368 -19.39 3.70 -20.06
CA THR A 368 -20.41 2.96 -20.84
C THR A 368 -21.66 2.67 -20.03
N ARG A 369 -21.54 2.09 -18.82
CA ARG A 369 -22.72 1.73 -17.99
C ARG A 369 -23.47 2.93 -17.45
N HIS A 370 -22.79 4.06 -17.25
CA HIS A 370 -23.37 5.29 -16.71
C HIS A 370 -23.31 6.44 -17.72
N ARG A 371 -23.49 6.10 -19.00
CA ARG A 371 -23.45 7.07 -20.09
C ARG A 371 -24.48 8.18 -19.88
N GLY A 372 -24.00 9.43 -19.89
CA GLY A 372 -24.83 10.62 -19.68
C GLY A 372 -25.15 10.92 -18.20
N GLU A 373 -24.74 10.04 -17.28
CA GLU A 373 -24.90 10.25 -15.83
C GLU A 373 -23.64 10.82 -15.18
N LEU A 374 -22.47 10.41 -15.68
CA LEU A 374 -21.17 10.85 -15.20
C LEU A 374 -20.63 11.97 -16.09
N ASP A 375 -20.25 13.07 -15.47
CA ASP A 375 -19.60 14.18 -16.16
C ASP A 375 -18.11 13.90 -16.36
N VAL A 376 -17.72 13.67 -17.62
CA VAL A 376 -16.31 13.47 -18.04
C VAL A 376 -15.44 14.71 -17.74
N ASN A 377 -16.07 15.88 -17.61
CA ASN A 377 -15.44 17.17 -17.33
C ASN A 377 -15.65 17.63 -15.88
N ALA A 378 -16.11 16.73 -14.99
CA ALA A 378 -16.32 17.07 -13.59
C ALA A 378 -15.05 17.70 -13.01
N LYS A 379 -15.21 18.84 -12.32
CA LYS A 379 -14.12 19.48 -11.61
C LYS A 379 -14.20 19.18 -10.12
N SER A 380 -13.04 19.05 -9.47
CA SER A 380 -12.98 19.13 -8.01
C SER A 380 -13.52 20.48 -7.50
N LYS A 381 -13.84 20.55 -6.22
CA LYS A 381 -14.46 21.72 -5.57
C LYS A 381 -13.62 23.00 -5.68
N ASP A 382 -12.30 22.86 -5.67
CA ASP A 382 -11.33 23.93 -5.90
C ASP A 382 -11.07 24.23 -7.38
N GLY A 383 -11.67 23.45 -8.30
CA GLY A 383 -11.51 23.60 -9.75
C GLY A 383 -10.17 23.11 -10.28
N ASN A 384 -9.32 22.52 -9.43
CA ASN A 384 -7.94 22.21 -9.74
C ASN A 384 -7.75 20.86 -10.43
N PHE A 385 -8.72 19.95 -10.36
CA PHE A 385 -8.59 18.59 -10.88
C PHE A 385 -9.75 18.27 -11.81
N THR A 386 -9.44 17.53 -12.89
CA THR A 386 -10.38 16.90 -13.81
C THR A 386 -10.00 15.42 -13.99
N PRO A 387 -10.89 14.53 -14.47
CA PRO A 387 -10.51 13.17 -14.83
C PRO A 387 -9.35 13.13 -15.82
N LEU A 388 -9.35 14.02 -16.83
CA LEU A 388 -8.26 14.11 -17.81
C LEU A 388 -6.92 14.46 -17.15
N PHE A 389 -6.90 15.40 -16.20
CA PHE A 389 -5.71 15.70 -15.43
C PHE A 389 -5.18 14.48 -14.67
N ASN A 390 -6.04 13.73 -13.99
CA ASN A 390 -5.62 12.57 -13.22
C ASN A 390 -5.02 11.46 -14.10
N ALA A 391 -5.58 11.25 -15.31
CA ALA A 391 -5.00 10.31 -16.29
C ALA A 391 -3.62 10.76 -16.79
N VAL A 392 -3.46 12.06 -17.08
CA VAL A 392 -2.18 12.63 -17.53
C VAL A 392 -1.13 12.56 -16.43
N TRP A 393 -1.47 12.97 -15.21
CA TRP A 393 -0.57 12.92 -14.04
C TRP A 393 -0.12 11.49 -13.72
N SER A 394 -1.02 10.52 -13.87
CA SER A 394 -0.75 9.10 -13.57
C SER A 394 -0.11 8.32 -14.73
N ASN A 395 0.25 9.01 -15.82
CA ASN A 395 0.77 8.43 -17.06
C ASN A 395 -0.09 7.27 -17.62
N ARG A 396 -1.40 7.52 -17.80
CA ARG A 396 -2.36 6.52 -18.31
C ARG A 396 -2.77 6.85 -19.74
N GLN A 397 -1.90 6.53 -20.69
CA GLN A 397 -2.09 6.87 -22.12
C GLN A 397 -3.45 6.43 -22.67
N GLU A 398 -3.86 5.20 -22.42
CA GLU A 398 -5.14 4.66 -22.90
C GLU A 398 -6.33 5.39 -22.25
N ASN A 399 -6.24 5.73 -20.97
CA ASN A 399 -7.29 6.49 -20.29
C ASN A 399 -7.37 7.93 -20.82
N VAL A 400 -6.24 8.56 -21.14
CA VAL A 400 -6.23 9.87 -21.80
C VAL A 400 -6.95 9.78 -23.14
N ALA A 401 -6.64 8.77 -23.96
CA ALA A 401 -7.29 8.58 -25.26
C ALA A 401 -8.80 8.38 -25.11
N LEU A 402 -9.22 7.49 -24.20
CA LEU A 402 -10.62 7.24 -23.90
C LEU A 402 -11.35 8.52 -23.45
N LEU A 403 -10.80 9.27 -22.49
CA LEU A 403 -11.42 10.52 -22.02
C LEU A 403 -11.57 11.54 -23.16
N LEU A 404 -10.56 11.68 -24.01
CA LEU A 404 -10.61 12.61 -25.15
C LEU A 404 -11.63 12.18 -26.21
N ASP A 405 -11.75 10.89 -26.50
CA ASP A 405 -12.77 10.36 -27.41
C ASP A 405 -14.19 10.52 -26.83
N TRP A 406 -14.32 10.51 -25.51
CA TRP A 406 -15.57 10.80 -24.78
C TRP A 406 -15.83 12.30 -24.56
N GLY A 407 -15.02 13.19 -25.15
CA GLY A 407 -15.27 14.63 -25.15
C GLY A 407 -14.72 15.39 -23.94
N ALA A 408 -13.68 14.87 -23.29
CA ALA A 408 -12.97 15.59 -22.26
C ALA A 408 -12.41 16.93 -22.79
N ALA A 409 -12.58 17.99 -22.02
CA ALA A 409 -12.20 19.34 -22.35
C ALA A 409 -10.68 19.50 -22.17
N ILE A 410 -9.97 19.42 -23.30
CA ILE A 410 -8.50 19.34 -23.36
C ILE A 410 -7.77 20.58 -22.84
N ASN A 411 -8.41 21.75 -22.87
CA ASN A 411 -7.81 23.03 -22.47
C ASN A 411 -8.40 23.56 -21.15
N GLU A 412 -8.99 22.69 -20.33
CA GLU A 412 -9.45 23.08 -19.00
C GLU A 412 -8.27 23.47 -18.10
N ARG A 413 -8.47 24.57 -17.38
CA ARG A 413 -7.50 25.09 -16.41
C ARG A 413 -7.61 24.30 -15.11
N VAL A 414 -6.47 23.79 -14.66
CA VAL A 414 -6.25 23.00 -13.45
C VAL A 414 -5.41 23.81 -12.44
N ILE A 415 -4.78 23.14 -11.47
CA ILE A 415 -3.87 23.76 -10.51
C ILE A 415 -2.82 24.66 -11.18
N ASN A 416 -2.50 25.81 -10.56
CA ASN A 416 -1.60 26.85 -11.07
C ASN A 416 -1.98 27.38 -12.46
N ASN A 417 -3.28 27.29 -12.79
CA ASN A 417 -3.83 27.75 -14.05
C ASN A 417 -3.23 27.07 -15.28
N GLN A 418 -2.62 25.90 -15.08
CA GLN A 418 -2.06 25.06 -16.13
C GLN A 418 -3.18 24.40 -16.93
N VAL A 419 -2.86 23.95 -18.14
CA VAL A 419 -3.66 22.95 -18.87
C VAL A 419 -2.93 21.61 -18.86
N VAL A 420 -3.61 20.51 -19.12
CA VAL A 420 -3.02 19.17 -19.04
C VAL A 420 -1.79 18.97 -19.94
N LEU A 421 -1.63 19.76 -21.01
CA LEU A 421 -0.41 19.77 -21.81
C LEU A 421 0.82 20.30 -21.05
N HIS A 422 0.67 21.31 -20.18
CA HIS A 422 1.77 21.76 -19.32
C HIS A 422 2.22 20.61 -18.41
N VAL A 423 1.25 19.92 -17.81
CA VAL A 423 1.49 18.79 -16.89
C VAL A 423 2.17 17.63 -17.60
N ALA A 424 1.71 17.26 -18.80
CA ALA A 424 2.31 16.20 -19.60
C ALA A 424 3.77 16.51 -19.98
N VAL A 425 4.07 17.77 -20.32
CA VAL A 425 5.43 18.22 -20.61
C VAL A 425 6.29 18.23 -19.35
N ASP A 426 5.77 18.76 -18.24
CA ASP A 426 6.46 18.81 -16.95
C ASP A 426 6.85 17.41 -16.44
N GLN A 427 5.93 16.44 -16.55
CA GLN A 427 6.14 15.03 -16.18
C GLN A 427 6.87 14.21 -17.25
N LYS A 428 7.22 14.83 -18.38
CA LYS A 428 7.94 14.22 -19.51
C LYS A 428 7.21 13.01 -20.16
N HIS A 429 5.88 13.02 -20.18
CA HIS A 429 5.06 11.97 -20.79
C HIS A 429 4.92 12.18 -22.31
N LEU A 430 5.94 11.83 -23.09
CA LEU A 430 6.03 12.10 -24.54
C LEU A 430 4.82 11.59 -25.32
N GLU A 431 4.38 10.35 -25.08
CA GLU A 431 3.26 9.74 -25.77
C GLU A 431 1.93 10.46 -25.48
N ILE A 432 1.77 10.95 -24.24
CA ILE A 432 0.61 11.75 -23.83
C ILE A 432 0.67 13.13 -24.46
N VAL A 433 1.85 13.75 -24.55
CA VAL A 433 2.03 15.03 -25.26
C VAL A 433 1.62 14.89 -26.73
N ASP A 434 2.09 13.85 -27.43
CA ASP A 434 1.69 13.58 -28.81
C ASP A 434 0.17 13.41 -28.93
N LEU A 435 -0.43 12.63 -28.04
CA LEU A 435 -1.88 12.40 -28.03
C LEU A 435 -2.67 13.70 -27.80
N LEU A 436 -2.27 14.52 -26.82
CA LEU A 436 -2.92 15.81 -26.53
C LEU A 436 -2.79 16.78 -27.72
N LEU A 437 -1.61 16.83 -28.36
CA LEU A 437 -1.41 17.63 -29.57
C LEU A 437 -2.20 17.09 -30.76
N GLU A 438 -2.40 15.78 -30.90
CA GLU A 438 -3.27 15.23 -31.93
C GLU A 438 -4.73 15.63 -31.73
N HIS A 439 -5.19 15.63 -30.47
CA HIS A 439 -6.55 16.02 -30.08
C HIS A 439 -6.80 17.53 -29.98
N GLY A 440 -5.79 18.36 -30.29
CA GLY A 440 -6.00 19.79 -30.46
C GLY A 440 -5.72 20.65 -29.23
N SER A 441 -4.88 20.16 -28.30
CA SER A 441 -4.43 20.97 -27.17
C SER A 441 -3.81 22.28 -27.65
N ASP A 442 -4.09 23.36 -26.94
CA ASP A 442 -3.53 24.67 -27.21
C ASP A 442 -2.13 24.79 -26.59
N VAL A 443 -1.15 25.09 -27.45
CA VAL A 443 0.26 25.23 -27.08
C VAL A 443 0.61 26.65 -26.61
N ASN A 444 -0.33 27.60 -26.73
CA ASN A 444 -0.11 29.01 -26.41
C ASN A 444 -0.62 29.41 -25.02
N VAL A 445 -1.24 28.48 -24.30
CA VAL A 445 -1.81 28.77 -22.98
C VAL A 445 -0.68 29.10 -22.01
N LEU A 446 -0.90 30.14 -21.20
CA LEU A 446 -0.01 30.53 -20.13
C LEU A 446 -0.53 30.01 -18.78
N ASP A 447 0.38 29.43 -18.01
CA ASP A 447 0.20 29.15 -16.58
C ASP A 447 0.38 30.41 -15.72
N ASP A 448 0.22 30.28 -14.40
CA ASP A 448 0.38 31.41 -13.46
C ASP A 448 1.81 31.98 -13.40
N TYR A 449 2.80 31.25 -13.90
CA TYR A 449 4.19 31.69 -14.00
C TYR A 449 4.50 32.37 -15.35
N GLY A 450 3.50 32.47 -16.25
CA GLY A 450 3.68 33.01 -17.59
C GLY A 450 4.44 32.06 -18.52
N ASN A 451 4.43 30.76 -18.24
CA ASN A 451 5.05 29.75 -19.07
C ASN A 451 4.04 29.14 -20.03
N THR A 452 4.48 28.90 -21.28
CA THR A 452 3.80 27.99 -22.21
C THR A 452 4.34 26.57 -21.99
N PRO A 453 3.67 25.51 -22.49
CA PRO A 453 4.24 24.16 -22.46
C PRO A 453 5.62 24.10 -23.15
N LEU A 454 5.80 24.87 -24.23
CA LEU A 454 7.09 25.00 -24.93
C LEU A 454 8.16 25.70 -24.09
N THR A 455 7.76 26.63 -23.19
CA THR A 455 8.68 27.27 -22.25
C THR A 455 9.13 26.29 -21.17
N ILE A 456 8.22 25.44 -20.68
CA ILE A 456 8.54 24.42 -19.67
C ILE A 456 9.56 23.42 -20.23
N SER A 457 9.37 22.91 -21.45
CA SER A 457 10.32 21.96 -22.06
C SER A 457 11.72 22.58 -22.26
N LEU A 458 11.83 23.89 -22.51
CA LEU A 458 13.12 24.57 -22.55
C LEU A 458 13.85 24.57 -21.19
N TYR A 459 13.13 24.87 -20.11
CA TYR A 459 13.74 24.88 -18.78
C TYR A 459 14.27 23.49 -18.42
N GLN A 460 13.55 22.43 -18.77
CA GLN A 460 14.01 21.05 -18.57
C GLN A 460 15.30 20.74 -19.33
N VAL A 461 15.41 21.17 -20.60
CA VAL A 461 16.64 21.01 -21.39
C VAL A 461 17.79 21.79 -20.74
N ALA A 462 17.57 23.03 -20.33
CA ALA A 462 18.59 23.87 -19.70
C ALA A 462 19.04 23.33 -18.32
N GLU A 463 18.13 22.80 -17.52
CA GLU A 463 18.45 22.13 -16.25
C GLU A 463 19.28 20.86 -16.48
N SER A 464 18.91 20.02 -17.46
CA SER A 464 19.67 18.82 -17.82
C SER A 464 21.05 19.11 -18.41
N SER A 465 21.26 20.32 -18.95
CA SER A 465 22.55 20.76 -19.51
C SER A 465 23.51 21.29 -18.44
N ASN A 466 23.00 21.70 -17.27
CA ASN A 466 23.77 22.33 -16.20
C ASN A 466 24.09 21.38 -15.03
N SER A 467 23.64 20.12 -15.08
CA SER A 467 23.92 19.12 -14.05
C SER A 467 25.26 18.40 -14.29
N ASP A 468 26.23 18.64 -13.41
CA ASP A 468 27.57 18.05 -13.38
C ASP A 468 27.53 16.60 -12.80
N TRP A 469 26.90 15.61 -13.45
CA TRP A 469 26.88 14.22 -12.95
C TRP A 469 26.96 13.13 -14.05
N SER A 470 27.45 11.95 -13.66
CA SER A 470 28.11 10.94 -14.52
C SER A 470 27.40 9.58 -14.57
N GLU A 471 26.09 9.51 -14.82
CA GLU A 471 25.35 8.24 -14.88
C GLU A 471 24.55 8.06 -16.19
N ALA A 472 24.32 6.80 -16.59
CA ALA A 472 23.72 6.45 -17.88
C ALA A 472 22.24 6.87 -18.01
N ASP A 473 21.49 6.92 -16.90
CA ASP A 473 20.08 7.31 -16.85
C ASP A 473 19.87 8.79 -17.27
N ASP A 474 20.86 9.66 -17.08
CA ASP A 474 20.77 11.09 -17.42
C ASP A 474 20.79 11.34 -18.94
N THR A 475 21.43 10.46 -19.70
CA THR A 475 21.42 10.50 -21.17
C THR A 475 20.02 10.31 -21.74
N ASP A 476 19.22 9.45 -21.11
CA ASP A 476 17.86 9.16 -21.56
C ASP A 476 16.91 10.30 -21.15
N VAL A 477 17.13 10.93 -20.00
CA VAL A 477 16.40 12.13 -19.59
C VAL A 477 16.66 13.31 -20.53
N MET A 478 17.92 13.53 -20.93
CA MET A 478 18.30 14.57 -21.89
C MET A 478 17.66 14.31 -23.27
N ARG A 479 17.69 13.06 -23.76
CA ARG A 479 17.01 12.66 -25.01
C ARG A 479 15.50 12.88 -24.95
N LEU A 480 14.87 12.63 -23.81
CA LEU A 480 13.43 12.78 -23.65
C LEU A 480 13.01 14.26 -23.65
N ALA A 481 13.76 15.13 -22.95
CA ALA A 481 13.54 16.57 -22.96
C ALA A 481 13.74 17.18 -24.36
N GLU A 482 14.78 16.75 -25.08
CA GLU A 482 14.99 17.14 -26.48
C GLU A 482 13.86 16.63 -27.40
N SER A 483 13.38 15.40 -27.19
CA SER A 483 12.28 14.83 -27.95
C SER A 483 10.97 15.61 -27.75
N LEU A 484 10.63 15.94 -26.50
CA LEU A 484 9.48 16.78 -26.16
C LEU A 484 9.56 18.16 -26.82
N GLN A 485 10.72 18.79 -26.73
CA GLN A 485 10.98 20.08 -27.38
C GLN A 485 10.80 19.98 -28.90
N ARG A 486 11.33 18.92 -29.53
CA ARG A 486 11.18 18.68 -30.96
C ARG A 486 9.72 18.47 -31.34
N THR A 487 8.96 17.65 -30.60
CA THR A 487 7.53 17.42 -30.81
C THR A 487 6.73 18.72 -30.75
N LEU A 488 6.93 19.53 -29.70
CA LEU A 488 6.26 20.82 -29.56
C LEU A 488 6.67 21.80 -30.67
N THR A 489 7.93 21.78 -31.09
CA THR A 489 8.44 22.63 -32.19
C THR A 489 7.83 22.23 -33.54
N LYS A 490 7.81 20.93 -33.87
CA LYS A 490 7.12 20.40 -35.06
C LYS A 490 5.66 20.85 -35.07
N HIS A 491 4.99 20.69 -33.93
CA HIS A 491 3.59 21.07 -33.80
C HIS A 491 3.37 22.57 -34.02
N THR A 492 4.23 23.41 -33.42
CA THR A 492 4.13 24.86 -33.52
C THR A 492 4.42 25.36 -34.94
N ALA A 493 5.40 24.78 -35.64
CA ALA A 493 5.68 25.07 -37.05
C ALA A 493 4.48 24.74 -37.95
N LYS A 494 3.80 23.61 -37.68
CA LYS A 494 2.56 23.22 -38.37
C LYS A 494 1.41 24.20 -38.10
N LEU A 495 1.27 24.72 -36.88
CA LEU A 495 0.29 25.76 -36.56
C LEU A 495 0.57 27.05 -37.33
N LEU A 496 1.83 27.49 -37.36
CA LEU A 496 2.25 28.70 -38.08
C LEU A 496 1.91 28.60 -39.59
N LEU A 497 2.26 27.49 -40.23
CA LEU A 497 1.99 27.29 -41.65
C LEU A 497 0.50 27.04 -41.96
N SER A 498 -0.28 26.55 -41.01
CA SER A 498 -1.74 26.47 -41.16
C SER A 498 -2.46 27.80 -40.87
N ALA A 499 -1.72 28.91 -40.74
CA ALA A 499 -2.23 30.24 -40.42
C ALA A 499 -3.02 30.29 -39.10
N ARG A 500 -2.67 29.42 -38.15
CA ARG A 500 -3.21 29.43 -36.79
C ARG A 500 -2.35 30.29 -35.89
N HIS A 501 -2.96 30.81 -34.82
CA HIS A 501 -2.26 31.67 -33.87
C HIS A 501 -1.13 30.91 -33.15
N VAL A 502 0.04 31.53 -33.11
CA VAL A 502 1.20 31.13 -32.30
C VAL A 502 1.64 32.36 -31.52
N SER A 503 1.86 32.20 -30.22
CA SER A 503 2.21 33.33 -29.35
C SER A 503 3.60 33.89 -29.67
N ASP A 504 3.79 35.20 -29.43
CA ASP A 504 5.11 35.85 -29.57
C ASP A 504 6.17 35.20 -28.67
N GLN A 505 5.76 34.70 -27.51
CA GLN A 505 6.66 33.99 -26.59
C GLN A 505 7.13 32.67 -27.19
N SER A 506 6.22 31.87 -27.76
CA SER A 506 6.58 30.63 -28.47
C SER A 506 7.48 30.90 -29.68
N LEU A 507 7.23 31.99 -30.44
CA LEU A 507 8.09 32.40 -31.55
C LEU A 507 9.49 32.81 -31.11
N ARG A 508 9.62 33.53 -29.99
CA ARG A 508 10.93 33.90 -29.41
C ARG A 508 11.72 32.65 -28.99
N ILE A 509 11.04 31.69 -28.39
CA ILE A 509 11.62 30.41 -27.97
C ILE A 509 12.16 29.63 -29.18
N MET A 510 11.38 29.52 -30.25
CA MET A 510 11.81 28.83 -31.47
C MET A 510 12.97 29.52 -32.19
N ASN A 511 13.11 30.85 -32.02
CA ASN A 511 14.24 31.61 -32.56
C ASN A 511 15.50 31.57 -31.68
N ASN A 512 15.54 30.76 -30.62
CA ASN A 512 16.73 30.54 -29.81
C ASN A 512 17.79 29.74 -30.61
N VAL A 513 19.07 30.06 -30.41
CA VAL A 513 20.23 29.48 -31.12
C VAL A 513 20.21 27.96 -31.15
N HIS A 514 19.73 27.30 -30.08
CA HIS A 514 19.71 25.84 -29.99
C HIS A 514 18.61 25.15 -30.82
N PHE A 515 17.52 25.84 -31.17
CA PHE A 515 16.33 25.22 -31.77
C PHE A 515 15.91 25.85 -33.09
N LYS A 516 16.47 27.02 -33.41
CA LYS A 516 16.20 27.76 -34.63
C LYS A 516 16.42 26.92 -35.88
N ASP A 517 17.53 26.19 -35.94
CA ASP A 517 17.86 25.34 -37.08
C ASP A 517 16.75 24.32 -37.32
N PHE A 518 16.42 23.51 -36.31
CA PHE A 518 15.36 22.50 -36.42
C PHE A 518 13.98 23.08 -36.73
N PHE A 519 13.65 24.25 -36.18
CA PHE A 519 12.42 24.96 -36.51
C PHE A 519 12.38 25.41 -37.99
N GLU A 520 13.48 25.96 -38.51
CA GLU A 520 13.61 26.33 -39.93
C GLU A 520 13.52 25.10 -40.85
N GLU A 521 14.10 23.96 -40.45
CA GLU A 521 13.94 22.69 -41.16
C GLU A 521 12.48 22.24 -41.20
N CYS A 522 11.76 22.33 -40.08
CA CYS A 522 10.34 22.01 -40.00
C CYS A 522 9.50 22.88 -40.95
N VAL A 523 9.76 24.20 -40.95
CA VAL A 523 9.05 25.15 -41.82
C VAL A 523 9.34 24.88 -43.30
N ARG A 524 10.61 24.59 -43.63
CA ARG A 524 11.03 24.25 -44.99
C ARG A 524 10.35 22.98 -45.48
N GLU A 525 10.35 21.91 -44.69
CA GLU A 525 9.71 20.65 -45.07
C GLU A 525 8.19 20.79 -45.21
N LEU A 526 7.52 21.48 -44.29
CA LEU A 526 6.08 21.75 -44.39
C LEU A 526 5.71 22.61 -45.61
N THR A 527 6.60 23.52 -46.02
CA THR A 527 6.40 24.30 -47.27
C THR A 527 6.52 23.38 -48.48
N LEU A 528 7.52 22.50 -48.51
CA LEU A 528 7.64 21.47 -49.57
C LEU A 528 6.41 20.56 -49.61
N LEU A 529 5.87 20.15 -48.47
CA LEU A 529 4.67 19.32 -48.37
C LEU A 529 3.43 20.01 -48.96
N LYS A 530 3.34 21.34 -48.91
CA LYS A 530 2.27 22.12 -49.55
C LYS A 530 2.41 22.21 -51.06
N ASP A 531 3.64 22.25 -51.56
CA ASP A 531 3.89 22.37 -52.99
C ASP A 531 3.77 21.02 -53.72
N HIS A 532 3.97 19.91 -52.99
CA HIS A 532 3.96 18.55 -53.55
C HIS A 532 2.58 17.88 -53.45
N HIS A 533 2.09 17.44 -54.60
CA HIS A 533 0.80 16.77 -54.75
C HIS A 533 0.95 15.25 -54.69
N VAL A 534 0.04 14.58 -53.96
CA VAL A 534 -0.12 13.11 -53.99
C VAL A 534 -0.92 12.73 -55.24
N VAL A 535 -2.03 13.44 -55.43
CA VAL A 535 -2.87 13.44 -56.64
C VAL A 535 -3.26 14.88 -56.94
N GLU A 536 -3.71 15.16 -58.16
CA GLU A 536 -4.16 16.51 -58.55
C GLU A 536 -5.19 17.05 -57.53
N GLY A 537 -4.90 18.22 -56.95
CA GLY A 537 -5.75 18.86 -55.94
C GLY A 537 -5.59 18.40 -54.49
N VAL A 538 -4.75 17.39 -54.18
CA VAL A 538 -4.44 16.98 -52.78
C VAL A 538 -2.94 16.95 -52.55
N THR A 539 -2.48 17.78 -51.63
CA THR A 539 -1.07 17.88 -51.24
C THR A 539 -0.73 16.93 -50.10
N TYR A 540 0.55 16.63 -49.89
CA TYR A 540 0.95 15.89 -48.69
C TYR A 540 0.63 16.68 -47.41
N PHE A 541 0.67 18.02 -47.45
CA PHE A 541 0.25 18.85 -46.32
C PHE A 541 -1.23 18.66 -45.95
N ASP A 542 -2.11 18.42 -46.93
CA ASP A 542 -3.53 18.13 -46.66
C ASP A 542 -3.74 16.83 -45.86
N LEU A 543 -2.83 15.86 -45.99
CA LEU A 543 -2.83 14.60 -45.24
C LEU A 543 -2.33 14.75 -43.80
N LEU A 544 -1.73 15.90 -43.45
CA LEU A 544 -1.41 16.25 -42.07
C LEU A 544 -2.61 16.86 -41.32
N THR A 545 -3.79 16.98 -41.93
CA THR A 545 -4.96 17.55 -41.25
C THR A 545 -5.34 16.76 -39.99
N ARG A 546 -5.89 17.46 -38.98
CA ARG A 546 -6.50 16.83 -37.80
C ARG A 546 -7.96 16.40 -38.06
N ASP A 547 -8.53 16.83 -39.18
CA ASP A 547 -9.91 16.50 -39.52
C ASP A 547 -10.02 15.03 -39.95
N ARG A 548 -10.42 14.18 -38.98
CA ARG A 548 -10.61 12.74 -39.18
C ARG A 548 -11.61 12.44 -40.32
N ARG A 549 -12.59 13.30 -40.59
CA ARG A 549 -13.57 13.11 -41.69
C ARG A 549 -12.91 13.35 -43.04
N ARG A 550 -12.13 14.42 -43.15
CA ARG A 550 -11.40 14.75 -44.39
C ARG A 550 -10.35 13.69 -44.71
N LEU A 551 -9.63 13.19 -43.70
CA LEU A 551 -8.70 12.07 -43.86
C LEU A 551 -9.43 10.79 -44.32
N LEU A 552 -10.56 10.46 -43.71
CA LEU A 552 -11.36 9.30 -44.11
C LEU A 552 -11.81 9.41 -45.57
N ALA A 553 -12.28 10.59 -46.00
CA ALA A 553 -12.66 10.84 -47.38
C ALA A 553 -11.47 10.68 -48.37
N TYR A 554 -10.27 11.12 -47.97
CA TYR A 554 -9.07 10.91 -48.78
C TYR A 554 -8.68 9.44 -48.89
N MET A 555 -8.66 8.70 -47.78
CA MET A 555 -8.24 7.30 -47.76
C MET A 555 -9.30 6.35 -48.35
N GLN A 556 -10.56 6.76 -48.42
CA GLN A 556 -11.60 6.06 -49.18
C GLN A 556 -11.33 6.06 -50.69
N ASN A 557 -10.61 7.06 -51.21
CA ASN A 557 -10.26 7.13 -52.62
C ASN A 557 -9.08 6.19 -52.91
N GLU A 558 -9.37 5.03 -53.51
CA GLU A 558 -8.38 3.98 -53.81
C GLU A 558 -7.18 4.49 -54.61
N ARG A 559 -7.37 5.45 -55.52
CA ARG A 559 -6.28 6.02 -56.32
C ARG A 559 -5.34 6.86 -55.48
N LEU A 560 -5.90 7.67 -54.58
CA LEU A 560 -5.11 8.51 -53.67
C LEU A 560 -4.36 7.63 -52.66
N ALA A 561 -5.03 6.65 -52.05
CA ALA A 561 -4.42 5.71 -51.13
C ALA A 561 -3.28 4.93 -51.80
N ALA A 562 -3.52 4.37 -52.99
CA ALA A 562 -2.48 3.65 -53.74
C ALA A 562 -1.31 4.57 -54.12
N ALA A 563 -1.57 5.80 -54.56
CA ALA A 563 -0.54 6.78 -54.88
C ALA A 563 0.31 7.16 -53.66
N PHE A 564 -0.32 7.32 -52.49
CA PHE A 564 0.37 7.60 -51.23
C PHE A 564 1.32 6.46 -50.83
N TYR A 565 0.84 5.21 -50.81
CA TYR A 565 1.66 4.05 -50.41
C TYR A 565 2.70 3.64 -51.45
N ALA A 566 2.52 3.97 -52.72
CA ALA A 566 3.48 3.70 -53.78
C ALA A 566 4.58 4.77 -53.89
N ALA A 567 4.40 5.94 -53.28
CA ALA A 567 5.33 7.05 -53.39
C ALA A 567 6.50 6.92 -52.41
N ASP A 568 7.70 7.25 -52.89
CA ASP A 568 8.91 7.32 -52.08
C ASP A 568 9.04 8.70 -51.41
N TYR A 569 8.09 9.00 -50.52
CA TYR A 569 8.01 10.28 -49.83
C TYR A 569 8.83 10.33 -48.54
N ARG A 570 9.31 9.18 -48.04
CA ARG A 570 10.05 9.06 -46.78
C ARG A 570 11.39 9.77 -46.81
N ASP A 571 12.12 9.63 -47.92
CA ASP A 571 13.41 10.30 -48.13
C ASP A 571 13.26 11.81 -48.38
N ARG A 572 12.09 12.24 -48.86
CA ARG A 572 11.81 13.66 -49.17
C ARG A 572 11.34 14.45 -47.96
N PHE A 573 10.63 13.79 -47.03
CA PHE A 573 9.99 14.44 -45.88
C PHE A 573 10.35 13.73 -44.56
N PRO A 574 11.63 13.71 -44.16
CA PRO A 574 12.09 12.95 -43.01
C PRO A 574 11.54 13.41 -41.65
N ILE A 575 11.04 14.65 -41.52
CA ILE A 575 10.54 15.18 -40.25
C ILE A 575 9.08 14.77 -40.00
N TYR A 576 8.25 14.75 -41.04
CA TYR A 576 6.80 14.50 -40.96
C TYR A 576 6.32 13.21 -41.64
N CYS A 577 7.21 12.40 -42.23
CA CYS A 577 6.84 11.14 -42.88
C CYS A 577 6.11 10.17 -41.93
N ASP A 578 6.56 10.08 -40.68
CA ASP A 578 5.92 9.23 -39.66
C ASP A 578 4.52 9.72 -39.31
N ASN A 579 4.32 11.05 -39.19
CA ASN A 579 3.00 11.63 -38.96
C ASN A 579 2.04 11.36 -40.12
N LEU A 580 2.52 11.47 -41.37
CA LEU A 580 1.75 11.16 -42.57
C LEU A 580 1.32 9.69 -42.61
N LEU A 581 2.29 8.79 -42.39
CA LEU A 581 2.05 7.35 -42.41
C LEU A 581 1.08 6.95 -41.29
N ARG A 582 1.31 7.43 -40.06
CA ARG A 582 0.44 7.17 -38.92
C ARG A 582 -0.99 7.63 -39.18
N ASN A 583 -1.18 8.84 -39.70
CA ASN A 583 -2.51 9.36 -40.04
C ASN A 583 -3.20 8.47 -41.08
N ALA A 584 -2.49 8.06 -42.14
CA ALA A 584 -3.03 7.19 -43.18
C ALA A 584 -3.41 5.81 -42.63
N ASP A 585 -2.50 5.16 -41.89
CA ASP A 585 -2.70 3.81 -41.36
C ASP A 585 -3.85 3.76 -40.35
N LEU A 586 -3.91 4.71 -39.41
CA LEU A 586 -5.03 4.82 -38.46
C LEU A 586 -6.37 5.03 -39.19
N THR A 587 -6.36 5.84 -40.24
CA THR A 587 -7.56 6.09 -41.05
C THR A 587 -7.97 4.85 -41.86
N MET A 588 -7.02 4.08 -42.37
CA MET A 588 -7.27 2.82 -43.08
C MET A 588 -7.84 1.74 -42.16
N VAL A 589 -7.29 1.62 -40.94
CA VAL A 589 -7.86 0.75 -39.89
C VAL A 589 -9.30 1.15 -39.60
N ARG A 590 -9.56 2.45 -39.39
CA ARG A 590 -10.92 2.97 -39.19
C ARG A 590 -11.83 2.67 -40.37
N LEU A 591 -11.37 2.87 -41.60
CA LEU A 591 -12.15 2.59 -42.79
C LEU A 591 -12.54 1.11 -42.88
N ASN A 592 -11.62 0.20 -42.57
CA ASN A 592 -11.89 -1.24 -42.54
C ASN A 592 -12.91 -1.60 -41.46
N LEU A 593 -12.81 -1.01 -40.26
CA LEU A 593 -13.77 -1.21 -39.18
C LEU A 593 -15.17 -0.70 -39.57
N VAL A 594 -15.26 0.48 -40.19
CA VAL A 594 -16.53 1.03 -40.68
C VAL A 594 -17.14 0.12 -41.76
N LYS A 595 -16.34 -0.42 -42.68
CA LYS A 595 -16.81 -1.39 -43.68
C LYS A 595 -17.36 -2.66 -43.03
N ILE A 596 -16.62 -3.26 -42.09
CA ILE A 596 -17.05 -4.45 -41.35
C ILE A 596 -18.35 -4.19 -40.58
N ALA A 597 -18.45 -3.04 -39.91
CA ALA A 597 -19.65 -2.64 -39.16
C ALA A 597 -20.85 -2.46 -40.10
N ALA A 598 -20.67 -1.79 -41.24
CA ALA A 598 -21.71 -1.61 -42.25
C ALA A 598 -22.17 -2.96 -42.85
N GLU A 599 -21.25 -3.86 -43.17
CA GLU A 599 -21.58 -5.21 -43.67
C GLU A 599 -22.37 -6.04 -42.66
N ASN A 600 -21.97 -6.00 -41.39
CA ASN A 600 -22.68 -6.68 -40.31
C ASN A 600 -24.07 -6.08 -40.09
N LEU A 601 -24.21 -4.76 -40.15
CA LEU A 601 -25.50 -4.10 -40.04
C LEU A 601 -26.41 -4.46 -41.22
N VAL A 602 -25.90 -4.47 -42.45
CA VAL A 602 -26.66 -4.90 -43.64
C VAL A 602 -27.11 -6.35 -43.50
N ARG A 603 -26.26 -7.25 -43.00
CA ARG A 603 -26.64 -8.65 -42.72
C ARG A 603 -27.75 -8.74 -41.69
N VAL A 604 -27.65 -7.97 -40.60
CA VAL A 604 -28.70 -7.88 -39.58
C VAL A 604 -30.00 -7.38 -40.21
N VAL A 605 -29.97 -6.32 -41.01
CA VAL A 605 -31.13 -5.71 -41.66
C VAL A 605 -31.76 -6.60 -42.75
N GLN A 606 -30.96 -7.29 -43.55
CA GLN A 606 -31.43 -8.16 -44.64
C GLN A 606 -32.12 -9.45 -44.15
N HIS A 607 -31.89 -9.85 -42.90
CA HIS A 607 -32.54 -11.00 -42.27
C HIS A 607 -33.69 -10.61 -41.33
N ILE A 608 -34.16 -9.35 -41.43
CA ILE A 608 -35.35 -8.87 -40.72
C ILE A 608 -36.59 -9.28 -41.51
N ASP A 609 -37.42 -10.15 -40.94
CA ASP A 609 -38.79 -10.38 -41.40
C ASP A 609 -39.76 -9.45 -40.63
N GLU A 610 -40.92 -9.13 -41.20
CA GLU A 610 -41.87 -8.08 -40.69
C GLU A 610 -42.39 -8.32 -39.25
N SER A 611 -42.06 -9.45 -38.63
CA SER A 611 -42.38 -9.80 -37.25
C SER A 611 -41.61 -9.00 -36.17
N TRP A 612 -40.66 -8.13 -36.56
CA TRP A 612 -39.77 -7.41 -35.64
C TRP A 612 -40.07 -5.91 -35.46
N LYS A 613 -41.24 -5.41 -35.88
CA LYS A 613 -41.62 -3.99 -35.69
C LYS A 613 -41.58 -3.51 -34.23
N ASP A 614 -41.65 -4.42 -33.26
CA ASP A 614 -41.58 -4.13 -31.83
C ASP A 614 -40.38 -4.78 -31.12
N VAL A 615 -39.36 -5.24 -31.85
CA VAL A 615 -38.19 -5.88 -31.22
C VAL A 615 -37.06 -4.87 -31.04
N TYR A 616 -36.86 -4.47 -29.78
CA TYR A 616 -35.66 -3.79 -29.33
C TYR A 616 -34.43 -4.63 -29.69
N LEU A 617 -33.48 -4.03 -30.40
CA LEU A 617 -32.15 -4.63 -30.61
C LEU A 617 -31.58 -5.05 -29.23
N PRO A 618 -31.01 -6.27 -29.10
CA PRO A 618 -30.41 -6.70 -27.85
C PRO A 618 -29.41 -5.65 -27.37
N SER A 619 -29.46 -5.27 -26.08
CA SER A 619 -28.63 -4.18 -25.55
C SER A 619 -27.16 -4.36 -25.94
N LEU A 620 -26.65 -5.59 -25.88
CA LEU A 620 -25.26 -5.94 -26.25
C LEU A 620 -24.86 -5.52 -27.68
N VAL A 621 -25.79 -5.55 -28.65
CA VAL A 621 -25.53 -5.17 -30.05
C VAL A 621 -25.59 -3.66 -30.20
N VAL A 622 -26.54 -3.01 -29.52
CA VAL A 622 -26.64 -1.55 -29.44
C VAL A 622 -25.41 -0.99 -28.73
N ASP A 623 -25.02 -1.59 -27.62
CA ASP A 623 -23.87 -1.25 -26.79
C ASP A 623 -22.58 -1.39 -27.61
N HIS A 624 -22.36 -2.50 -28.33
CA HIS A 624 -21.17 -2.61 -29.20
C HIS A 624 -21.13 -1.62 -30.37
N ILE A 625 -22.28 -1.25 -30.94
CA ILE A 625 -22.36 -0.23 -31.99
C ILE A 625 -22.11 1.17 -31.40
N LEU A 626 -22.61 1.43 -30.19
CA LEU A 626 -22.44 2.69 -29.46
C LEU A 626 -21.06 2.83 -28.81
N ASP A 627 -20.37 1.72 -28.50
CA ASP A 627 -19.01 1.67 -27.95
C ASP A 627 -17.97 2.05 -29.01
N LEU A 628 -18.25 1.80 -30.29
CA LEU A 628 -17.34 2.04 -31.41
C LEU A 628 -17.62 3.35 -32.17
N LEU A 629 -18.79 3.94 -31.98
CA LEU A 629 -19.22 5.18 -32.63
C LEU A 629 -19.36 6.28 -31.57
N ASN A 630 -18.47 7.27 -31.60
CA ASN A 630 -18.68 8.47 -30.79
C ASN A 630 -19.95 9.22 -31.26
N THR A 631 -20.41 10.18 -30.46
CA THR A 631 -21.61 10.99 -30.78
C THR A 631 -21.57 11.60 -32.18
N ARG A 632 -20.39 11.94 -32.70
CA ARG A 632 -20.22 12.51 -34.06
C ARG A 632 -20.22 11.47 -35.18
N ASP A 633 -19.90 10.22 -34.87
CA ASP A 633 -19.99 9.08 -35.80
C ASP A 633 -21.44 8.61 -35.95
N LEU A 634 -22.23 8.67 -34.87
CA LEU A 634 -23.67 8.41 -34.88
C LEU A 634 -24.45 9.48 -35.67
N GLU A 635 -24.09 10.77 -35.53
CA GLU A 635 -24.63 11.86 -36.37
C GLU A 635 -24.35 11.64 -37.87
N HIS A 636 -23.16 11.13 -38.20
CA HIS A 636 -22.79 10.82 -39.57
C HIS A 636 -23.55 9.60 -40.10
N PHE A 637 -23.72 8.57 -39.27
CA PHE A 637 -24.54 7.41 -39.60
C PHE A 637 -25.98 7.83 -39.94
N ALA A 638 -26.56 8.75 -39.16
CA ALA A 638 -27.87 9.32 -39.44
C ALA A 638 -27.93 10.08 -40.77
N GLN A 639 -26.93 10.89 -41.11
CA GLN A 639 -26.86 11.65 -42.37
C GLN A 639 -26.60 10.78 -43.61
N THR A 640 -25.99 9.60 -43.44
CA THR A 640 -25.68 8.69 -44.55
C THR A 640 -26.87 7.76 -44.86
N PHE A 641 -27.79 7.59 -43.91
CA PHE A 641 -28.98 6.75 -44.03
C PHE A 641 -30.29 7.54 -44.26
N THR A 642 -30.27 8.88 -44.18
CA THR A 642 -31.29 9.78 -44.77
C THR A 642 -30.96 10.08 -46.23
#